data_AF-A0A966YME0-F1
#
_entry.id   AF-A0A966YME0-F1
#
_cell.length_a   1.000
_cell.length_b   1.000
_cell.length_c   1.000
_cell.angle_alpha   90.00
_cell.angle_beta   90.00
_cell.angle_gamma   90.00
#
_symmetry.space_group_name_H-M   'P 1'
#
loop_
_entity.id
_entity.type
_entity.pdbx_description
1 polymer ?
#
loop_
_entity_poly.entity_id
_entity_poly.type
_entity_poly.pdbx_seq_one_letter_code
_entity_poly.pdbx_strand_id
1 'polypeptide(L)'
;TNTTGTITFSGALTATTLSTAAQGYGVAISGSSNTITNEVIFYNTGTVGLGNGGDSITFTGGVTVTAPSQVNIGGTVQSTNTTITLGDSNTSVSLISDSIISGGTSGNIILGGAVNGGSTLTINTSGTTTFTGTVGAGTALTSLTIDSGGTTAINGGSVRTTGAQTYGDAVTLGANTTLTGSTITNSSTINGGGYSLTITGNSVINGAISNATSTSISGTTSLGASVTTTTGGQTYTGAVTVSGGDRTLTTSATAAGDTIVFGSTVDSDGATPRALTITTGGATPTIRFNDVVGGTNPLGAIAITGALDLNAAITNASSLTVSGVSDLGANVTTSGNQTYSGDVSLSGGDRTLTGSTVTFNGTVSNVVTLGTTFLNTLNNTYCTSSGPICFNSTLVRSGGPEVEQVFYFTPSSNGIISSIELGINNTGMAVSSAASSLIIDIRQGSTVLSTFIYSSLSGNIVTVTGTQTTLSSGTQYNLNLRGNSGNIGLDRTLTNSTASWIFDNGGNAGATGQYGFPIIRVTGSSPGTSYALNITGNAVFGNATADRVTGLTTLNVSGTTTINTDTITSSSTQSYTGAVTLGANTTLTTTNSNVSFGNTVNGGKTLAVAQGSGTTTFTGIVGGGTPLTSITVSGSGPVVINGGAVTTTGIQSYTGAVTLGANTTLTTTNNDITLSSTLNGDVTGRTLTISNGTGNTTFTGAVGGSYELGNITITTNALTAAAIKSTGTLSVTNAGTSSITGIISDGASALAVTKAGAGTLTLSGTNTFTGITTISAGTLKISADNNLGTAPVSAVATQITLNGGTLNTTASFTLNSNRGITLGASHGTINTDSSTTLTYGGIIAGSGNLTKSGSGTLTLSGTNTYTGTTALTTGTIAISNGSALGGSTSLQGTTITSGAALSISGGITV
;
A
#
# COMPACT_ATOMS: atom_id res chain seq x y z
N THR A 1 -69.15 -49.26 -12.03
CA THR A 1 -68.91 -50.06 -13.26
C THR A 1 -68.43 -49.24 -14.45
N ASN A 2 -68.27 -47.92 -14.35
CA ASN A 2 -67.58 -47.15 -15.37
C ASN A 2 -66.07 -47.40 -15.24
N THR A 3 -65.45 -48.08 -16.22
CA THR A 3 -64.02 -48.43 -16.20
C THR A 3 -63.15 -47.49 -17.03
N THR A 4 -63.73 -46.51 -17.73
CA THR A 4 -63.00 -45.64 -18.69
C THR A 4 -63.41 -44.16 -18.73
N GLY A 5 -64.53 -43.74 -18.12
CA GLY A 5 -65.00 -42.34 -18.11
C GLY A 5 -64.69 -41.59 -16.80
N THR A 6 -65.13 -40.33 -16.69
CA THR A 6 -64.98 -39.51 -15.47
C THR A 6 -66.27 -39.48 -14.65
N ILE A 7 -66.20 -39.82 -13.36
CA ILE A 7 -67.28 -39.64 -12.40
C ILE A 7 -67.21 -38.21 -11.87
N THR A 8 -68.24 -37.41 -12.13
CA THR A 8 -68.27 -35.99 -11.74
C THR A 8 -69.31 -35.74 -10.66
N PHE A 9 -68.90 -35.13 -9.55
CA PHE A 9 -69.75 -34.59 -8.51
C PHE A 9 -69.90 -33.08 -8.73
N SER A 10 -71.01 -32.65 -9.33
CA SER A 10 -71.24 -31.24 -9.71
C SER A 10 -72.01 -30.42 -8.66
N GLY A 11 -72.64 -31.08 -7.68
CA GLY A 11 -73.28 -30.42 -6.53
C GLY A 11 -72.37 -30.43 -5.31
N ALA A 12 -72.76 -29.71 -4.25
CA ALA A 12 -72.08 -29.75 -2.96
C ALA A 12 -72.02 -31.18 -2.41
N LEU A 13 -70.82 -31.73 -2.29
CA LEU A 13 -70.58 -33.09 -1.80
C LEU A 13 -70.28 -33.07 -0.30
N THR A 14 -71.20 -33.57 0.52
CA THR A 14 -70.96 -33.83 1.95
C THR A 14 -70.99 -35.33 2.20
N ALA A 15 -69.87 -35.92 2.60
CA ALA A 15 -69.76 -37.37 2.83
C ALA A 15 -68.88 -37.70 4.05
N THR A 16 -69.21 -38.78 4.77
CA THR A 16 -68.31 -39.29 5.82
C THR A 16 -67.11 -40.00 5.21
N THR A 17 -67.32 -40.81 4.17
CA THR A 17 -66.29 -41.58 3.47
C THR A 17 -66.42 -41.42 1.96
N LEU A 18 -65.28 -41.39 1.28
CA LEU A 18 -65.17 -41.52 -0.17
C LEU A 18 -64.10 -42.57 -0.47
N SER A 19 -64.47 -43.63 -1.20
CA SER A 19 -63.56 -44.69 -1.60
C SER A 19 -63.62 -44.90 -3.10
N THR A 20 -62.47 -45.13 -3.71
CA THR A 20 -62.30 -45.34 -5.14
C THR A 20 -61.67 -46.71 -5.40
N ALA A 21 -62.14 -47.42 -6.41
CA ALA A 21 -61.51 -48.66 -6.87
C ALA A 21 -60.28 -48.36 -7.74
N ALA A 22 -59.28 -49.25 -7.73
CA ALA A 22 -58.03 -49.14 -8.48
C ALA A 22 -58.18 -49.43 -9.99
N GLN A 23 -58.91 -48.57 -10.71
CA GLN A 23 -59.22 -48.73 -12.14
C GLN A 23 -59.03 -47.40 -12.89
N GLY A 24 -58.97 -47.46 -14.23
CA GLY A 24 -58.61 -46.33 -15.11
C GLY A 24 -59.65 -45.21 -15.31
N TYR A 25 -60.63 -45.06 -14.43
CA TYR A 25 -61.65 -44.00 -14.54
C TYR A 25 -61.17 -42.71 -13.85
N GLY A 26 -61.72 -41.57 -14.29
CA GLY A 26 -61.48 -40.28 -13.65
C GLY A 26 -62.47 -39.99 -12.53
N VAL A 27 -62.11 -39.11 -11.60
CA VAL A 27 -63.01 -38.55 -10.58
C VAL A 27 -62.88 -37.03 -10.59
N ALA A 28 -63.99 -36.29 -10.61
CA ALA A 28 -63.99 -34.83 -10.52
C ALA A 28 -64.97 -34.37 -9.46
N ILE A 29 -64.52 -33.56 -8.50
CA ILE A 29 -65.34 -32.90 -7.49
C ILE A 29 -65.38 -31.42 -7.84
N SER A 30 -66.56 -30.91 -8.19
CA SER A 30 -66.76 -29.58 -8.81
C SER A 30 -67.94 -28.81 -8.21
N GLY A 31 -68.44 -29.24 -7.06
CA GLY A 31 -69.41 -28.46 -6.29
C GLY A 31 -68.73 -27.24 -5.67
N SER A 32 -69.47 -26.16 -5.44
CA SER A 32 -68.93 -24.92 -4.85
C SER A 32 -68.43 -25.08 -3.41
N SER A 33 -68.94 -26.05 -2.66
CA SER A 33 -68.49 -26.39 -1.31
C SER A 33 -68.66 -27.88 -1.05
N ASN A 34 -67.58 -28.55 -0.64
CA ASN A 34 -67.55 -29.99 -0.45
C ASN A 34 -66.80 -30.31 0.85
N THR A 35 -67.28 -31.31 1.60
CA THR A 35 -66.69 -31.76 2.85
C THR A 35 -66.68 -33.27 2.92
N ILE A 36 -65.50 -33.86 3.14
CA ILE A 36 -65.31 -35.28 3.36
C ILE A 36 -64.61 -35.49 4.70
N THR A 37 -65.23 -36.24 5.61
CA THR A 37 -64.79 -36.30 7.00
C THR A 37 -63.61 -37.24 7.23
N ASN A 38 -63.69 -38.49 6.78
CA ASN A 38 -62.62 -39.47 6.97
C ASN A 38 -61.47 -39.24 5.96
N GLU A 39 -60.32 -39.85 6.23
CA GLU A 39 -59.20 -39.87 5.29
C GLU A 39 -59.63 -40.44 3.92
N VAL A 40 -59.20 -39.78 2.85
CA VAL A 40 -59.50 -40.19 1.47
C VAL A 40 -58.22 -40.62 0.77
N ILE A 41 -58.21 -41.84 0.23
CA ILE A 41 -57.17 -42.32 -0.67
C ILE A 41 -57.80 -42.58 -2.03
N PHE A 42 -57.29 -41.90 -3.06
CA PHE A 42 -57.68 -42.11 -4.45
C PHE A 42 -56.82 -43.22 -5.05
N TYR A 43 -57.43 -44.39 -5.31
CA TYR A 43 -56.79 -45.52 -5.96
C TYR A 43 -57.01 -45.57 -7.47
N ASN A 44 -57.94 -44.78 -8.02
CA ASN A 44 -58.20 -44.74 -9.46
C ASN A 44 -56.97 -44.24 -10.22
N THR A 45 -56.74 -44.75 -11.43
CA THR A 45 -55.55 -44.43 -12.25
C THR A 45 -55.85 -43.46 -13.40
N GLY A 46 -57.12 -43.07 -13.59
CA GLY A 46 -57.50 -41.93 -14.43
C GLY A 46 -57.18 -40.59 -13.76
N THR A 47 -57.72 -39.47 -14.26
CA THR A 47 -57.48 -38.15 -13.68
C THR A 47 -58.31 -37.90 -12.42
N VAL A 48 -57.78 -37.15 -11.44
CA VAL A 48 -58.56 -36.63 -10.31
C VAL A 48 -58.66 -35.12 -10.40
N GLY A 49 -59.88 -34.57 -10.45
CA GLY A 49 -60.17 -33.14 -10.41
C GLY A 49 -60.68 -32.71 -9.03
N LEU A 50 -60.01 -31.74 -8.43
CA LEU A 50 -60.34 -31.14 -7.15
C LEU A 50 -60.68 -29.66 -7.37
N GLY A 51 -61.96 -29.42 -7.67
CA GLY A 51 -62.56 -28.09 -7.85
C GLY A 51 -62.30 -27.44 -9.21
N ASN A 52 -63.00 -26.33 -9.44
CA ASN A 52 -62.76 -25.31 -10.47
C ASN A 52 -62.53 -23.94 -9.80
N GLY A 53 -62.37 -22.87 -10.59
CA GLY A 53 -62.27 -21.51 -10.07
C GLY A 53 -63.41 -21.14 -9.11
N GLY A 54 -63.08 -20.90 -7.84
CA GLY A 54 -64.03 -20.51 -6.79
C GLY A 54 -64.63 -21.65 -5.95
N ASP A 55 -64.37 -22.92 -6.30
CA ASP A 55 -64.85 -24.08 -5.53
C ASP A 55 -64.05 -24.26 -4.23
N SER A 56 -64.60 -24.98 -3.24
CA SER A 56 -63.90 -25.38 -2.02
C SER A 56 -64.14 -26.85 -1.67
N ILE A 57 -63.09 -27.57 -1.30
CA ILE A 57 -63.13 -28.98 -0.89
C ILE A 57 -62.35 -29.12 0.43
N THR A 58 -63.02 -29.58 1.48
CA THR A 58 -62.44 -29.84 2.80
C THR A 58 -62.35 -31.34 3.07
N PHE A 59 -61.13 -31.87 3.19
CA PHE A 59 -60.83 -33.24 3.64
C PHE A 59 -60.40 -33.22 5.10
N THR A 60 -61.34 -33.34 6.04
CA THR A 60 -61.07 -33.26 7.49
C THR A 60 -60.02 -34.29 7.93
N GLY A 61 -60.15 -35.55 7.46
CA GLY A 61 -59.22 -36.64 7.75
C GLY A 61 -57.97 -36.70 6.88
N GLY A 62 -57.78 -35.76 5.95
CA GLY A 62 -56.66 -35.74 5.02
C GLY A 62 -56.98 -36.41 3.69
N VAL A 63 -56.08 -36.24 2.71
CA VAL A 63 -56.25 -36.77 1.36
C VAL A 63 -54.93 -37.23 0.75
N THR A 64 -54.95 -38.37 0.06
CA THR A 64 -53.82 -38.91 -0.70
C THR A 64 -54.25 -39.23 -2.14
N VAL A 65 -53.57 -38.62 -3.12
CA VAL A 65 -53.90 -38.67 -4.55
C VAL A 65 -52.66 -39.05 -5.37
N THR A 66 -52.10 -40.24 -5.14
CA THR A 66 -50.82 -40.69 -5.73
C THR A 66 -50.96 -41.68 -6.87
N ALA A 67 -52.05 -42.46 -6.94
CA ALA A 67 -52.30 -43.40 -8.03
C ALA A 67 -52.82 -42.80 -9.36
N PRO A 68 -53.55 -41.66 -9.37
CA PRO A 68 -54.07 -41.05 -10.60
C PRO A 68 -53.01 -40.73 -11.65
N SER A 69 -53.39 -40.58 -12.92
CA SER A 69 -52.46 -40.13 -13.97
C SER A 69 -52.16 -38.62 -13.91
N GLN A 70 -53.06 -37.85 -13.29
CA GLN A 70 -52.94 -36.40 -13.08
C GLN A 70 -53.92 -35.95 -12.00
N VAL A 71 -53.51 -34.96 -11.20
CA VAL A 71 -54.37 -34.21 -10.28
C VAL A 71 -54.63 -32.82 -10.85
N ASN A 72 -55.87 -32.51 -11.19
CA ASN A 72 -56.30 -31.17 -11.60
C ASN A 72 -56.83 -30.41 -10.38
N ILE A 73 -56.37 -29.19 -10.15
CA ILE A 73 -56.80 -28.36 -9.00
C ILE A 73 -57.33 -27.02 -9.49
N GLY A 74 -58.47 -26.61 -8.94
CA GLY A 74 -59.00 -25.25 -9.02
C GLY A 74 -59.72 -24.88 -7.73
N GLY A 75 -59.64 -23.62 -7.31
CA GLY A 75 -60.25 -23.20 -6.04
C GLY A 75 -59.48 -23.69 -4.82
N THR A 76 -60.17 -23.95 -3.71
CA THR A 76 -59.55 -24.28 -2.41
C THR A 76 -59.62 -25.78 -2.12
N VAL A 77 -58.47 -26.41 -1.91
CA VAL A 77 -58.36 -27.77 -1.35
C VAL A 77 -57.77 -27.66 0.05
N GLN A 78 -58.51 -28.06 1.07
CA GLN A 78 -58.08 -27.89 2.45
C GLN A 78 -58.30 -29.13 3.31
N SER A 79 -57.56 -29.21 4.40
CA SER A 79 -57.75 -30.18 5.47
C SER A 79 -57.90 -29.47 6.81
N THR A 80 -58.21 -30.22 7.87
CA THR A 80 -58.21 -29.70 9.25
C THR A 80 -57.05 -30.32 10.00
N ASN A 81 -55.84 -29.79 9.79
CA ASN A 81 -54.62 -30.19 10.50
C ASN A 81 -54.09 -31.60 10.15
N THR A 82 -54.56 -32.18 9.04
CA THR A 82 -54.17 -33.49 8.53
C THR A 82 -53.44 -33.37 7.19
N THR A 83 -52.67 -34.39 6.81
CA THR A 83 -51.83 -34.34 5.61
C THR A 83 -52.65 -34.29 4.31
N ILE A 84 -52.21 -33.45 3.38
CA ILE A 84 -52.66 -33.41 1.98
C ILE A 84 -51.48 -33.90 1.12
N THR A 85 -51.64 -35.02 0.43
CA THR A 85 -50.66 -35.56 -0.53
C THR A 85 -51.26 -35.59 -1.93
N LEU A 86 -50.74 -34.79 -2.85
CA LEU A 86 -51.22 -34.70 -4.23
C LEU A 86 -50.09 -35.06 -5.19
N GLY A 87 -50.32 -36.11 -5.97
CA GLY A 87 -49.37 -36.63 -6.94
C GLY A 87 -48.17 -37.36 -6.33
N ASP A 88 -47.35 -37.91 -7.23
CA ASP A 88 -46.10 -38.62 -7.00
C ASP A 88 -45.19 -38.40 -8.23
N SER A 89 -44.05 -39.09 -8.32
CA SER A 89 -43.13 -38.90 -9.45
C SER A 89 -43.72 -39.21 -10.83
N ASN A 90 -44.83 -39.97 -10.91
CA ASN A 90 -45.53 -40.29 -12.15
C ASN A 90 -46.84 -39.49 -12.32
N THR A 91 -47.31 -38.85 -11.26
CA THR A 91 -48.60 -38.17 -11.20
C THR A 91 -48.41 -36.67 -11.08
N SER A 92 -48.58 -35.95 -12.19
CA SER A 92 -48.47 -34.49 -12.21
C SER A 92 -49.65 -33.80 -11.52
N VAL A 93 -49.40 -32.61 -10.97
CA VAL A 93 -50.41 -31.69 -10.47
C VAL A 93 -50.57 -30.55 -11.49
N SER A 94 -51.78 -30.33 -11.99
CA SER A 94 -52.11 -29.29 -12.97
C SER A 94 -53.12 -28.31 -12.39
N LEU A 95 -52.75 -27.03 -12.31
CA LEU A 95 -53.63 -25.95 -11.90
C LEU A 95 -54.46 -25.51 -13.11
N ILE A 96 -55.78 -25.72 -13.01
CA ILE A 96 -56.74 -25.35 -14.05
C ILE A 96 -57.41 -24.00 -13.77
N SER A 97 -57.19 -23.44 -12.57
CA SER A 97 -57.61 -22.10 -12.13
C SER A 97 -56.76 -21.68 -10.92
N ASP A 98 -56.89 -20.44 -10.47
CA ASP A 98 -56.29 -19.98 -9.22
C ASP A 98 -56.65 -20.91 -8.05
N SER A 99 -55.63 -21.33 -7.32
CA SER A 99 -55.75 -22.44 -6.36
C SER A 99 -55.16 -22.11 -5.00
N ILE A 100 -55.86 -22.56 -3.95
CA ILE A 100 -55.39 -22.50 -2.55
C ILE A 100 -55.30 -23.92 -2.01
N ILE A 101 -54.17 -24.31 -1.44
CA ILE A 101 -54.02 -25.57 -0.71
C ILE A 101 -53.76 -25.26 0.77
N SER A 102 -54.63 -25.71 1.68
CA SER A 102 -54.56 -25.34 3.09
C SER A 102 -54.52 -26.55 4.02
N GLY A 103 -53.41 -26.73 4.74
CA GLY A 103 -53.20 -27.80 5.73
C GLY A 103 -53.60 -27.41 7.16
N GLY A 104 -53.99 -26.15 7.38
CA GLY A 104 -54.30 -25.63 8.70
C GLY A 104 -53.04 -25.43 9.56
N THR A 105 -53.15 -25.63 10.88
CA THR A 105 -52.08 -25.32 11.84
C THR A 105 -51.05 -26.44 12.03
N SER A 106 -51.21 -27.61 11.38
CA SER A 106 -50.21 -28.68 11.45
C SER A 106 -50.22 -29.67 10.29
N GLY A 107 -51.14 -29.55 9.33
CA GLY A 107 -51.26 -30.52 8.24
C GLY A 107 -50.13 -30.35 7.21
N ASN A 108 -49.36 -31.39 6.97
CA ASN A 108 -48.34 -31.36 5.91
C ASN A 108 -48.98 -31.27 4.52
N ILE A 109 -48.35 -30.59 3.59
CA ILE A 109 -48.77 -30.50 2.19
C ILE A 109 -47.66 -31.08 1.33
N ILE A 110 -47.91 -32.19 0.66
CA ILE A 110 -46.94 -32.89 -0.18
C ILE A 110 -47.43 -32.83 -1.63
N LEU A 111 -46.67 -32.14 -2.47
CA LEU A 111 -46.86 -32.09 -3.92
C LEU A 111 -45.81 -33.03 -4.53
N GLY A 112 -46.22 -34.29 -4.70
CA GLY A 112 -45.32 -35.40 -5.01
C GLY A 112 -44.82 -35.42 -6.45
N GLY A 113 -45.56 -34.81 -7.38
CA GLY A 113 -45.20 -34.72 -8.80
C GLY A 113 -44.88 -33.31 -9.27
N ALA A 114 -44.68 -33.16 -10.58
CA ALA A 114 -44.48 -31.84 -11.17
C ALA A 114 -45.76 -30.99 -11.07
N VAL A 115 -45.64 -29.74 -10.62
CA VAL A 115 -46.77 -28.81 -10.47
C VAL A 115 -46.75 -27.82 -11.63
N ASN A 116 -47.80 -27.74 -12.44
CA ASN A 116 -47.85 -26.88 -13.63
C ASN A 116 -49.20 -26.17 -13.77
N GLY A 117 -49.27 -25.11 -14.57
CA GLY A 117 -50.52 -24.44 -14.94
C GLY A 117 -50.43 -22.93 -14.81
N GLY A 118 -50.96 -22.19 -15.80
CA GLY A 118 -50.89 -20.73 -15.89
C GLY A 118 -51.82 -20.00 -14.92
N SER A 119 -51.73 -20.32 -13.63
CA SER A 119 -52.59 -19.80 -12.57
C SER A 119 -51.78 -19.59 -11.30
N THR A 120 -52.37 -18.90 -10.32
CA THR A 120 -51.73 -18.67 -9.02
C THR A 120 -51.88 -19.89 -8.11
N LEU A 121 -50.85 -20.13 -7.30
CA LEU A 121 -50.89 -21.13 -6.23
C LEU A 121 -50.59 -20.45 -4.90
N THR A 122 -51.53 -20.54 -3.96
CA THR A 122 -51.31 -20.18 -2.55
C THR A 122 -51.30 -21.45 -1.71
N ILE A 123 -50.30 -21.59 -0.86
CA ILE A 123 -50.21 -22.68 0.12
C ILE A 123 -50.27 -22.06 1.52
N ASN A 124 -51.14 -22.61 2.36
CA ASN A 124 -51.36 -22.14 3.72
C ASN A 124 -51.25 -23.30 4.71
N THR A 125 -50.12 -23.41 5.41
CA THR A 125 -49.96 -24.40 6.48
C THR A 125 -48.86 -24.04 7.45
N SER A 126 -49.06 -24.33 8.74
CA SER A 126 -47.95 -24.34 9.71
C SER A 126 -47.21 -25.70 9.77
N GLY A 127 -47.63 -26.68 8.96
CA GLY A 127 -46.92 -27.94 8.73
C GLY A 127 -45.78 -27.80 7.72
N THR A 128 -45.29 -28.92 7.20
CA THR A 128 -44.29 -28.92 6.12
C THR A 128 -44.94 -28.96 4.75
N THR A 129 -44.64 -27.97 3.91
CA THR A 129 -44.90 -27.99 2.47
C THR A 129 -43.71 -28.65 1.76
N THR A 130 -43.95 -29.69 0.95
CA THR A 130 -42.91 -30.41 0.20
C THR A 130 -43.21 -30.40 -1.28
N PHE A 131 -42.33 -29.77 -2.07
CA PHE A 131 -42.31 -29.90 -3.53
C PHE A 131 -41.31 -30.96 -3.92
N THR A 132 -41.80 -32.18 -4.20
CA THR A 132 -40.94 -33.30 -4.61
C THR A 132 -40.53 -33.18 -6.08
N GLY A 133 -41.46 -32.77 -6.95
CA GLY A 133 -41.21 -32.50 -8.37
C GLY A 133 -40.91 -31.03 -8.68
N THR A 134 -40.58 -30.74 -9.93
CA THR A 134 -40.38 -29.36 -10.41
C THR A 134 -41.70 -28.58 -10.39
N VAL A 135 -41.60 -27.27 -10.15
CA VAL A 135 -42.75 -26.37 -10.10
C VAL A 135 -42.67 -25.40 -11.29
N GLY A 136 -43.67 -25.43 -12.15
CA GLY A 136 -43.78 -24.59 -13.34
C GLY A 136 -42.83 -24.97 -14.48
N ALA A 137 -42.23 -26.16 -14.48
CA ALA A 137 -41.28 -26.55 -15.53
C ALA A 137 -41.94 -26.64 -16.92
N GLY A 138 -43.15 -27.18 -17.02
CA GLY A 138 -43.96 -27.21 -18.24
C GLY A 138 -44.62 -25.86 -18.52
N THR A 139 -45.79 -25.62 -17.90
CA THR A 139 -46.44 -24.30 -17.92
C THR A 139 -46.16 -23.62 -16.59
N ALA A 140 -45.48 -22.46 -16.64
CA ALA A 140 -45.18 -21.67 -15.45
C ALA A 140 -46.45 -21.22 -14.74
N LEU A 141 -46.38 -21.14 -13.41
CA LEU A 141 -47.44 -20.53 -12.61
C LEU A 141 -47.46 -19.02 -12.80
N THR A 142 -48.61 -18.39 -12.54
CA THR A 142 -48.68 -16.93 -12.53
C THR A 142 -47.98 -16.37 -11.30
N SER A 143 -48.17 -16.98 -10.13
CA SER A 143 -47.44 -16.67 -8.90
C SER A 143 -47.44 -17.86 -7.95
N LEU A 144 -46.50 -17.85 -7.00
CA LEU A 144 -46.48 -18.79 -5.88
C LEU A 144 -46.42 -17.99 -4.58
N THR A 145 -47.33 -18.26 -3.66
CA THR A 145 -47.31 -17.70 -2.31
C THR A 145 -47.37 -18.85 -1.31
N ILE A 146 -46.37 -18.94 -0.45
CA ILE A 146 -46.40 -19.76 0.76
C ILE A 146 -46.60 -18.81 1.93
N ASP A 147 -47.51 -19.16 2.84
CA ASP A 147 -47.76 -18.42 4.07
C ASP A 147 -46.56 -18.44 5.03
N SER A 148 -46.77 -17.90 6.22
CA SER A 148 -45.79 -17.87 7.30
C SER A 148 -46.29 -18.74 8.46
N GLY A 149 -45.43 -19.60 8.99
CA GLY A 149 -45.68 -20.36 10.21
C GLY A 149 -45.23 -21.82 10.15
N GLY A 150 -44.91 -22.32 8.97
CA GLY A 150 -44.44 -23.67 8.70
C GLY A 150 -43.03 -23.73 8.10
N THR A 151 -42.79 -24.80 7.32
CA THR A 151 -41.54 -25.03 6.59
C THR A 151 -41.82 -25.44 5.16
N THR A 152 -40.93 -25.08 4.23
CA THR A 152 -41.02 -25.48 2.83
C THR A 152 -39.78 -26.25 2.40
N ALA A 153 -39.93 -27.45 1.85
CA ALA A 153 -38.86 -28.21 1.21
C ALA A 153 -39.00 -28.13 -0.32
N ILE A 154 -37.96 -27.64 -1.00
CA ILE A 154 -37.88 -27.62 -2.46
C ILE A 154 -36.91 -28.72 -2.90
N ASN A 155 -37.44 -29.90 -3.21
CA ASN A 155 -36.66 -31.07 -3.61
C ASN A 155 -36.60 -31.21 -5.14
N GLY A 156 -37.54 -30.61 -5.87
CA GLY A 156 -37.61 -30.68 -7.33
C GLY A 156 -36.57 -29.83 -8.08
N GLY A 157 -35.77 -29.01 -7.39
CA GLY A 157 -34.67 -28.22 -7.98
C GLY A 157 -35.08 -27.02 -8.85
N SER A 158 -36.36 -26.79 -9.12
CA SER A 158 -36.80 -25.57 -9.82
C SER A 158 -38.21 -25.13 -9.47
N VAL A 159 -38.39 -23.82 -9.34
CA VAL A 159 -39.68 -23.13 -9.26
C VAL A 159 -39.72 -22.00 -10.27
N ARG A 160 -40.64 -22.09 -11.25
CA ARG A 160 -40.81 -21.10 -12.32
C ARG A 160 -42.20 -20.49 -12.32
N THR A 161 -42.25 -19.17 -12.20
CA THR A 161 -43.45 -18.35 -12.27
C THR A 161 -43.28 -17.21 -13.29
N THR A 162 -44.36 -16.68 -13.84
CA THR A 162 -44.31 -15.46 -14.68
C THR A 162 -44.38 -14.19 -13.83
N GLY A 163 -44.99 -14.26 -12.65
CA GLY A 163 -45.06 -13.21 -11.64
C GLY A 163 -44.25 -13.53 -10.38
N ALA A 164 -44.67 -13.00 -9.25
CA ALA A 164 -43.91 -13.04 -8.00
C ALA A 164 -43.92 -14.43 -7.32
N GLN A 165 -42.86 -14.70 -6.57
CA GLN A 165 -42.75 -15.81 -5.62
C GLN A 165 -42.58 -15.22 -4.22
N THR A 166 -43.41 -15.65 -3.26
CA THR A 166 -43.29 -15.24 -1.86
C THR A 166 -43.20 -16.48 -0.98
N TYR A 167 -42.10 -16.59 -0.25
CA TYR A 167 -41.86 -17.63 0.73
C TYR A 167 -41.94 -17.02 2.14
N GLY A 168 -43.11 -17.12 2.77
CA GLY A 168 -43.30 -16.70 4.16
C GLY A 168 -42.58 -17.61 5.16
N ASP A 169 -42.53 -18.90 4.84
CA ASP A 169 -41.93 -19.97 5.64
C ASP A 169 -40.41 -20.10 5.51
N ALA A 170 -39.81 -20.81 6.47
CA ALA A 170 -38.43 -21.24 6.35
C ALA A 170 -38.30 -22.29 5.23
N VAL A 171 -37.42 -22.03 4.25
CA VAL A 171 -37.20 -22.90 3.09
C VAL A 171 -35.97 -23.76 3.31
N THR A 172 -36.04 -25.04 2.96
CA THR A 172 -34.88 -25.95 2.85
C THR A 172 -34.75 -26.46 1.43
N LEU A 173 -33.56 -26.38 0.85
CA LEU A 173 -33.28 -26.92 -0.49
C LEU A 173 -32.89 -28.39 -0.37
N GLY A 174 -33.52 -29.25 -1.18
CA GLY A 174 -33.18 -30.67 -1.31
C GLY A 174 -32.39 -31.01 -2.58
N ALA A 175 -32.17 -30.02 -3.44
CA ALA A 175 -31.39 -30.11 -4.66
C ALA A 175 -30.84 -28.72 -5.04
N ASN A 176 -29.91 -28.67 -6.00
CA ASN A 176 -29.52 -27.41 -6.63
C ASN A 176 -30.78 -26.74 -7.20
N THR A 177 -31.09 -25.54 -6.72
CA THR A 177 -32.40 -24.93 -6.91
C THR A 177 -32.32 -23.66 -7.76
N THR A 178 -33.14 -23.59 -8.80
CA THR A 178 -33.36 -22.36 -9.58
C THR A 178 -34.76 -21.81 -9.36
N LEU A 179 -34.86 -20.60 -8.80
CA LEU A 179 -36.10 -19.84 -8.65
C LEU A 179 -36.18 -18.81 -9.78
N THR A 180 -37.24 -18.84 -10.59
CA THR A 180 -37.44 -17.94 -11.73
C THR A 180 -38.78 -17.22 -11.63
N GLY A 181 -38.78 -15.89 -11.56
CA GLY A 181 -40.00 -15.07 -11.43
C GLY A 181 -39.70 -13.58 -11.60
N SER A 182 -40.71 -12.73 -11.46
CA SER A 182 -40.50 -11.27 -11.53
C SER A 182 -39.76 -10.75 -10.29
N THR A 183 -40.27 -11.09 -9.10
CA THR A 183 -39.66 -10.83 -7.80
C THR A 183 -39.79 -12.07 -6.92
N ILE A 184 -38.69 -12.49 -6.32
CA ILE A 184 -38.60 -13.61 -5.39
C ILE A 184 -38.35 -13.02 -4.01
N THR A 185 -39.31 -13.17 -3.11
CA THR A 185 -39.24 -12.68 -1.73
C THR A 185 -39.11 -13.86 -0.78
N ASN A 186 -38.05 -13.90 0.01
CA ASN A 186 -37.96 -14.80 1.16
C ASN A 186 -38.14 -13.99 2.44
N SER A 187 -39.25 -14.22 3.14
CA SER A 187 -39.57 -13.54 4.40
C SER A 187 -38.93 -14.22 5.61
N SER A 188 -38.57 -15.50 5.46
CA SER A 188 -37.85 -16.30 6.44
C SER A 188 -36.60 -16.93 5.81
N THR A 189 -35.85 -17.70 6.60
CA THR A 189 -34.55 -18.26 6.22
C THR A 189 -34.68 -19.20 5.02
N ILE A 190 -33.77 -19.08 4.05
CA ILE A 190 -33.49 -20.15 3.08
C ILE A 190 -32.24 -20.90 3.56
N ASN A 191 -32.42 -22.15 3.96
CA ASN A 191 -31.36 -23.09 4.25
C ASN A 191 -31.02 -23.87 2.98
N GLY A 192 -29.86 -23.58 2.39
CA GLY A 192 -29.38 -24.21 1.18
C GLY A 192 -29.06 -25.70 1.33
N GLY A 193 -28.90 -26.23 2.55
CA GLY A 193 -28.75 -27.67 2.78
C GLY A 193 -27.55 -28.33 2.10
N GLY A 194 -26.52 -27.56 1.70
CA GLY A 194 -25.41 -28.06 0.89
C GLY A 194 -25.66 -28.05 -0.62
N TYR A 195 -26.66 -27.31 -1.09
CA TYR A 195 -26.99 -27.12 -2.51
C TYR A 195 -26.84 -25.66 -2.95
N SER A 196 -26.73 -25.44 -4.26
CA SER A 196 -26.66 -24.09 -4.82
C SER A 196 -28.04 -23.46 -4.98
N LEU A 197 -28.09 -22.12 -4.89
CA LEU A 197 -29.29 -21.32 -5.13
C LEU A 197 -29.05 -20.35 -6.29
N THR A 198 -29.90 -20.42 -7.31
CA THR A 198 -29.94 -19.45 -8.41
C THR A 198 -31.29 -18.74 -8.43
N ILE A 199 -31.28 -17.41 -8.46
CA ILE A 199 -32.47 -16.57 -8.58
C ILE A 199 -32.43 -15.82 -9.92
N THR A 200 -33.39 -16.13 -10.77
CA THR A 200 -33.62 -15.48 -12.07
C THR A 200 -34.80 -14.52 -11.94
N GLY A 201 -34.50 -13.24 -11.74
CA GLY A 201 -35.48 -12.22 -11.36
C GLY A 201 -34.95 -11.31 -10.24
N ASN A 202 -35.78 -10.36 -9.80
CA ASN A 202 -35.45 -9.52 -8.65
C ASN A 202 -35.53 -10.34 -7.36
N SER A 203 -34.69 -10.04 -6.38
CA SER A 203 -34.64 -10.73 -5.09
C SER A 203 -34.89 -9.77 -3.93
N VAL A 204 -35.77 -10.14 -3.00
CA VAL A 204 -35.97 -9.45 -1.73
C VAL A 204 -35.67 -10.43 -0.60
N ILE A 205 -34.51 -10.24 0.03
CA ILE A 205 -33.96 -11.15 1.03
C ILE A 205 -34.27 -10.62 2.42
N ASN A 206 -35.46 -10.90 2.97
CA ASN A 206 -35.83 -10.46 4.32
C ASN A 206 -35.44 -11.48 5.40
N GLY A 207 -35.32 -12.76 5.04
CA GLY A 207 -34.72 -13.81 5.88
C GLY A 207 -33.32 -14.20 5.38
N ALA A 208 -32.49 -14.73 6.27
CA ALA A 208 -31.11 -15.08 5.91
C ALA A 208 -31.05 -16.21 4.85
N ILE A 209 -30.07 -16.16 3.96
CA ILE A 209 -29.70 -17.32 3.14
C ILE A 209 -28.47 -17.95 3.80
N SER A 210 -28.55 -19.24 4.14
CA SER A 210 -27.51 -19.95 4.90
C SER A 210 -27.26 -21.34 4.32
N ASN A 211 -26.07 -21.91 4.53
CA ASN A 211 -25.68 -23.26 4.11
C ASN A 211 -25.87 -23.57 2.61
N ALA A 212 -26.02 -22.56 1.75
CA ALA A 212 -25.97 -22.74 0.31
C ALA A 212 -24.51 -22.95 -0.11
N THR A 213 -24.25 -23.81 -1.10
CA THR A 213 -22.88 -23.95 -1.63
C THR A 213 -22.48 -22.72 -2.43
N SER A 214 -23.40 -22.14 -3.18
CA SER A 214 -23.24 -20.85 -3.87
C SER A 214 -24.59 -20.13 -3.98
N THR A 215 -24.54 -18.82 -4.24
CA THR A 215 -25.74 -18.00 -4.48
C THR A 215 -25.52 -17.10 -5.69
N SER A 216 -26.42 -17.16 -6.67
CA SER A 216 -26.37 -16.32 -7.87
C SER A 216 -27.70 -15.63 -8.10
N ILE A 217 -27.70 -14.32 -8.26
CA ILE A 217 -28.89 -13.49 -8.46
C ILE A 217 -28.67 -12.60 -9.70
N SER A 218 -29.59 -12.67 -10.66
CA SER A 218 -29.47 -11.94 -11.92
C SER A 218 -30.16 -10.57 -11.92
N GLY A 219 -31.28 -10.41 -11.20
CA GLY A 219 -32.00 -9.14 -11.09
C GLY A 219 -31.52 -8.25 -9.94
N THR A 220 -32.28 -7.20 -9.63
CA THR A 220 -31.97 -6.32 -8.49
C THR A 220 -32.13 -7.05 -7.18
N THR A 221 -31.28 -6.76 -6.20
CA THR A 221 -31.31 -7.41 -4.87
C THR A 221 -31.55 -6.40 -3.76
N SER A 222 -32.66 -6.53 -3.04
CA SER A 222 -32.83 -5.89 -1.72
C SER A 222 -32.29 -6.83 -0.65
N LEU A 223 -31.14 -6.48 -0.08
CA LEU A 223 -30.45 -7.26 0.94
C LEU A 223 -30.98 -6.85 2.33
N GLY A 224 -32.10 -7.45 2.75
CA GLY A 224 -32.75 -7.24 4.05
C GLY A 224 -32.28 -8.20 5.14
N ALA A 225 -31.38 -9.13 4.83
CA ALA A 225 -30.76 -10.08 5.74
C ALA A 225 -29.40 -10.54 5.20
N SER A 226 -28.59 -11.18 6.05
CA SER A 226 -27.26 -11.68 5.71
C SER A 226 -27.30 -12.93 4.81
N VAL A 227 -26.26 -13.13 4.00
CA VAL A 227 -26.11 -14.29 3.11
C VAL A 227 -24.79 -14.99 3.39
N THR A 228 -24.85 -16.29 3.66
CA THR A 228 -23.69 -17.14 3.96
C THR A 228 -23.65 -18.35 3.04
N THR A 229 -22.54 -18.53 2.32
CA THR A 229 -22.25 -19.71 1.49
C THR A 229 -21.14 -20.58 2.07
N THR A 230 -21.12 -21.88 1.75
CA THR A 230 -20.19 -22.86 2.35
C THR A 230 -18.99 -23.21 1.49
N THR A 231 -19.17 -23.54 0.20
CA THR A 231 -18.11 -24.09 -0.66
C THR A 231 -18.04 -23.44 -2.06
N GLY A 232 -18.53 -22.21 -2.17
CA GLY A 232 -18.59 -21.44 -3.42
C GLY A 232 -19.01 -19.98 -3.21
N GLY A 233 -18.93 -19.20 -4.29
CA GLY A 233 -19.09 -17.74 -4.26
C GLY A 233 -20.53 -17.22 -4.24
N GLN A 234 -20.63 -15.89 -4.14
CA GLN A 234 -21.86 -15.13 -4.29
C GLN A 234 -21.76 -14.22 -5.51
N THR A 235 -22.80 -14.18 -6.35
CA THR A 235 -22.84 -13.31 -7.53
C THR A 235 -24.14 -12.54 -7.56
N TYR A 236 -24.03 -11.21 -7.63
CA TYR A 236 -25.14 -10.28 -7.75
C TYR A 236 -24.95 -9.50 -9.05
N THR A 237 -25.69 -9.85 -10.09
CA THR A 237 -25.50 -9.23 -11.42
C THR A 237 -26.21 -7.87 -11.51
N GLY A 238 -27.42 -7.76 -10.96
CA GLY A 238 -28.15 -6.51 -10.85
C GLY A 238 -27.74 -5.67 -9.66
N ALA A 239 -28.29 -4.46 -9.57
CA ALA A 239 -28.02 -3.51 -8.48
C ALA A 239 -28.40 -4.11 -7.11
N VAL A 240 -27.59 -3.84 -6.10
CA VAL A 240 -27.79 -4.30 -4.72
C VAL A 240 -28.09 -3.11 -3.81
N THR A 241 -29.17 -3.23 -3.03
CA THR A 241 -29.56 -2.27 -2.00
C THR A 241 -29.43 -2.91 -0.62
N VAL A 242 -28.54 -2.40 0.22
CA VAL A 242 -28.41 -2.80 1.63
C VAL A 242 -29.56 -2.19 2.42
N SER A 243 -30.48 -3.03 2.90
CA SER A 243 -31.79 -2.57 3.42
C SER A 243 -32.08 -3.02 4.84
N GLY A 244 -32.83 -2.23 5.60
CA GLY A 244 -33.38 -2.56 6.92
C GLY A 244 -32.38 -2.57 8.09
N GLY A 245 -31.07 -2.58 7.82
CA GLY A 245 -30.01 -2.65 8.82
C GLY A 245 -28.67 -3.00 8.20
N ASP A 246 -27.65 -3.13 9.03
CA ASP A 246 -26.32 -3.57 8.59
C ASP A 246 -26.35 -5.03 8.13
N ARG A 247 -25.53 -5.36 7.12
CA ARG A 247 -25.55 -6.68 6.48
C ARG A 247 -24.16 -7.29 6.43
N THR A 248 -24.16 -8.63 6.53
CA THR A 248 -22.96 -9.44 6.38
C THR A 248 -23.12 -10.40 5.21
N LEU A 249 -22.16 -10.42 4.30
CA LEU A 249 -22.01 -11.46 3.30
C LEU A 249 -20.81 -12.32 3.67
N THR A 250 -21.00 -13.63 3.74
CA THR A 250 -19.95 -14.57 4.14
C THR A 250 -19.77 -15.67 3.10
N THR A 251 -18.52 -15.97 2.72
CA THR A 251 -18.16 -17.27 2.15
C THR A 251 -17.27 -18.02 3.14
N SER A 252 -17.63 -19.26 3.46
CA SER A 252 -16.95 -20.07 4.48
C SER A 252 -15.96 -21.08 3.90
N ALA A 253 -15.73 -21.10 2.58
CA ALA A 253 -14.88 -22.11 2.00
C ALA A 253 -13.41 -21.82 2.32
N THR A 254 -12.67 -22.90 2.59
CA THR A 254 -11.22 -22.86 2.81
C THR A 254 -10.44 -23.02 1.51
N ALA A 255 -11.11 -23.30 0.39
CA ALA A 255 -10.51 -23.51 -0.92
C ALA A 255 -10.22 -22.19 -1.67
N ALA A 256 -9.21 -22.20 -2.54
CA ALA A 256 -8.90 -21.08 -3.43
C ALA A 256 -9.97 -20.96 -4.54
N GLY A 257 -10.50 -19.75 -4.77
CA GLY A 257 -11.50 -19.46 -5.82
C GLY A 257 -12.84 -18.89 -5.34
N ASP A 258 -13.03 -18.74 -4.02
CA ASP A 258 -14.21 -18.08 -3.46
C ASP A 258 -14.26 -16.61 -3.88
N THR A 259 -15.39 -16.16 -4.43
CA THR A 259 -15.56 -14.77 -4.84
C THR A 259 -16.92 -14.24 -4.42
N ILE A 260 -16.97 -12.96 -4.06
CA ILE A 260 -18.21 -12.20 -3.96
C ILE A 260 -18.14 -11.13 -5.03
N VAL A 261 -19.07 -11.17 -5.97
CA VAL A 261 -19.06 -10.32 -7.16
C VAL A 261 -20.32 -9.47 -7.20
N PHE A 262 -20.12 -8.16 -7.24
CA PHE A 262 -21.16 -7.18 -7.55
C PHE A 262 -20.97 -6.70 -8.99
N GLY A 263 -21.89 -7.10 -9.86
CA GLY A 263 -21.90 -6.76 -11.28
C GLY A 263 -22.40 -5.34 -11.58
N SER A 264 -23.17 -4.76 -10.65
CA SER A 264 -23.74 -3.41 -10.75
C SER A 264 -23.66 -2.69 -9.40
N THR A 265 -24.37 -1.56 -9.26
CA THR A 265 -24.22 -0.64 -8.13
C THR A 265 -24.53 -1.30 -6.79
N VAL A 266 -23.89 -0.80 -5.74
CA VAL A 266 -24.17 -1.19 -4.34
C VAL A 266 -24.45 0.05 -3.52
N ASP A 267 -25.69 0.21 -3.07
CA ASP A 267 -26.18 1.40 -2.37
C ASP A 267 -26.89 1.02 -1.06
N SER A 268 -27.08 2.00 -0.17
CA SER A 268 -28.00 1.89 0.97
C SER A 268 -29.47 2.09 0.54
N ASP A 269 -30.42 1.66 1.37
CA ASP A 269 -31.86 1.83 1.15
C ASP A 269 -32.37 3.28 1.28
N GLY A 270 -31.55 4.18 1.83
CA GLY A 270 -31.86 5.60 1.89
C GLY A 270 -30.71 6.43 2.45
N ALA A 271 -31.03 7.65 2.91
CA ALA A 271 -30.04 8.61 3.39
C ALA A 271 -29.29 8.16 4.65
N THR A 272 -29.86 7.25 5.45
CA THR A 272 -29.17 6.65 6.60
C THR A 272 -28.21 5.58 6.08
N PRO A 273 -26.89 5.76 6.21
CA PRO A 273 -25.93 4.79 5.69
C PRO A 273 -25.99 3.46 6.44
N ARG A 274 -26.02 2.33 5.72
CA ARG A 274 -25.95 0.97 6.28
C ARG A 274 -24.56 0.37 6.08
N ALA A 275 -24.04 -0.31 7.09
CA ALA A 275 -22.75 -0.98 6.98
C ALA A 275 -22.88 -2.29 6.17
N LEU A 276 -21.83 -2.58 5.40
CA LEU A 276 -21.67 -3.81 4.65
C LEU A 276 -20.38 -4.50 5.08
N THR A 277 -20.52 -5.63 5.77
CA THR A 277 -19.39 -6.51 6.11
C THR A 277 -19.31 -7.65 5.12
N ILE A 278 -18.14 -7.89 4.55
CA ILE A 278 -17.88 -8.96 3.60
C ILE A 278 -16.76 -9.81 4.17
N THR A 279 -17.05 -11.07 4.49
CA THR A 279 -16.11 -12.00 5.09
C THR A 279 -15.88 -13.18 4.16
N THR A 280 -14.63 -13.51 3.92
CA THR A 280 -14.27 -14.66 3.08
C THR A 280 -13.30 -15.58 3.85
N GLY A 281 -13.51 -16.89 3.75
CA GLY A 281 -12.82 -17.92 4.55
C GLY A 281 -11.54 -18.49 3.95
N GLY A 282 -11.19 -18.12 2.70
CA GLY A 282 -10.06 -18.69 1.95
C GLY A 282 -8.79 -17.82 1.95
N ALA A 283 -7.68 -18.36 1.45
CA ALA A 283 -6.39 -17.67 1.37
C ALA A 283 -6.25 -16.68 0.18
N THR A 284 -7.08 -16.81 -0.87
CA THR A 284 -7.07 -15.94 -2.08
C THR A 284 -8.45 -15.43 -2.58
N PRO A 285 -9.50 -15.31 -1.76
CA PRO A 285 -10.82 -14.92 -2.23
C PRO A 285 -10.85 -13.46 -2.69
N THR A 286 -11.47 -13.20 -3.84
CA THR A 286 -11.58 -11.86 -4.43
C THR A 286 -12.98 -11.30 -4.25
N ILE A 287 -13.10 -10.17 -3.55
CA ILE A 287 -14.30 -9.36 -3.48
C ILE A 287 -14.22 -8.34 -4.60
N ARG A 288 -15.15 -8.39 -5.55
CA ARG A 288 -15.11 -7.55 -6.75
C ARG A 288 -16.30 -6.62 -6.87
N PHE A 289 -16.03 -5.33 -6.99
CA PHE A 289 -17.02 -4.31 -7.32
C PHE A 289 -16.79 -3.83 -8.75
N ASN A 290 -17.72 -4.13 -9.66
CA ASN A 290 -17.61 -3.75 -11.07
C ASN A 290 -18.30 -2.43 -11.41
N ASP A 291 -19.06 -1.86 -10.48
CA ASP A 291 -19.81 -0.61 -10.65
C ASP A 291 -19.82 0.19 -9.34
N VAL A 292 -20.33 1.42 -9.38
CA VAL A 292 -20.23 2.41 -8.30
C VAL A 292 -20.82 1.90 -6.99
N VAL A 293 -20.11 2.16 -5.89
CA VAL A 293 -20.50 1.81 -4.52
C VAL A 293 -20.79 3.09 -3.72
N GLY A 294 -22.00 3.20 -3.17
CA GLY A 294 -22.47 4.38 -2.46
C GLY A 294 -22.68 5.60 -3.37
N GLY A 295 -23.14 5.36 -4.60
CA GLY A 295 -23.35 6.37 -5.62
C GLY A 295 -24.64 7.15 -5.43
N THR A 296 -25.76 6.44 -5.25
CA THR A 296 -27.08 7.05 -5.06
C THR A 296 -27.33 7.35 -3.59
N ASN A 297 -27.07 6.35 -2.74
CA ASN A 297 -27.25 6.44 -1.30
C ASN A 297 -25.97 5.96 -0.61
N PRO A 298 -25.40 6.75 0.30
CA PRO A 298 -24.13 6.42 0.94
C PRO A 298 -24.22 5.09 1.72
N LEU A 299 -23.13 4.34 1.70
CA LEU A 299 -22.95 3.22 2.61
C LEU A 299 -22.31 3.69 3.92
N GLY A 300 -22.56 2.94 4.99
CA GLY A 300 -21.85 3.10 6.26
C GLY A 300 -20.43 2.57 6.15
N ALA A 301 -19.99 1.83 7.17
CA ALA A 301 -18.68 1.19 7.13
C ALA A 301 -18.70 0.02 6.14
N ILE A 302 -17.70 -0.04 5.26
CA ILE A 302 -17.42 -1.21 4.42
C ILE A 302 -16.24 -1.94 5.04
N ALA A 303 -16.46 -3.16 5.52
CA ALA A 303 -15.43 -3.98 6.14
C ALA A 303 -15.24 -5.27 5.32
N ILE A 304 -14.03 -5.49 4.81
CA ILE A 304 -13.69 -6.61 3.93
C ILE A 304 -12.61 -7.46 4.60
N THR A 305 -12.94 -8.71 4.87
CA THR A 305 -11.96 -9.74 5.22
C THR A 305 -11.68 -10.56 3.98
N GLY A 306 -10.51 -10.37 3.36
CA GLY A 306 -10.14 -10.97 2.06
C GLY A 306 -9.50 -9.96 1.11
N ALA A 307 -9.27 -10.37 -0.14
CA ALA A 307 -8.68 -9.52 -1.16
C ALA A 307 -9.76 -8.65 -1.86
N LEU A 308 -9.47 -7.37 -2.06
CA LEU A 308 -10.35 -6.44 -2.78
C LEU A 308 -9.87 -6.30 -4.23
N ASP A 309 -10.81 -6.37 -5.17
CA ASP A 309 -10.66 -5.95 -6.57
C ASP A 309 -11.70 -4.86 -6.86
N LEU A 310 -11.21 -3.62 -6.95
CA LEU A 310 -12.05 -2.44 -7.08
C LEU A 310 -12.01 -1.90 -8.51
N ASN A 311 -12.92 -2.34 -9.37
CA ASN A 311 -12.99 -1.87 -10.76
C ASN A 311 -13.78 -0.56 -10.94
N ALA A 312 -14.57 -0.18 -9.94
CA ALA A 312 -15.39 1.04 -9.96
C ALA A 312 -15.36 1.76 -8.60
N ALA A 313 -15.67 3.05 -8.62
CA ALA A 313 -15.40 3.92 -7.48
C ALA A 313 -16.30 3.61 -6.26
N ILE A 314 -15.70 3.69 -5.08
CA ILE A 314 -16.45 3.91 -3.83
C ILE A 314 -16.57 5.42 -3.66
N THR A 315 -17.78 5.97 -3.72
CA THR A 315 -17.99 7.42 -3.80
C THR A 315 -18.38 8.06 -2.48
N ASN A 316 -19.06 7.33 -1.60
CA ASN A 316 -19.55 7.89 -0.33
C ASN A 316 -19.80 6.79 0.71
N ALA A 317 -18.71 6.28 1.32
CA ALA A 317 -18.77 5.38 2.45
C ALA A 317 -18.30 6.07 3.75
N SER A 318 -18.74 5.62 4.93
CA SER A 318 -18.23 6.21 6.18
C SER A 318 -16.78 5.82 6.44
N SER A 319 -16.39 4.60 6.09
CA SER A 319 -15.01 4.08 6.21
C SER A 319 -14.84 2.85 5.34
N LEU A 320 -13.58 2.53 5.01
CA LEU A 320 -13.21 1.29 4.33
C LEU A 320 -12.09 0.59 5.12
N THR A 321 -12.28 -0.70 5.42
CA THR A 321 -11.22 -1.55 5.97
C THR A 321 -11.09 -2.81 5.13
N VAL A 322 -9.87 -3.13 4.69
CA VAL A 322 -9.57 -4.34 3.92
C VAL A 322 -8.43 -5.09 4.61
N SER A 323 -8.65 -6.38 4.94
CA SER A 323 -7.65 -7.18 5.64
C SER A 323 -6.60 -7.82 4.71
N GLY A 324 -6.99 -8.13 3.46
CA GLY A 324 -6.13 -8.76 2.46
C GLY A 324 -5.50 -7.77 1.48
N VAL A 325 -4.94 -8.30 0.39
CA VAL A 325 -4.40 -7.50 -0.72
C VAL A 325 -5.51 -6.71 -1.41
N SER A 326 -5.20 -5.51 -1.91
CA SER A 326 -6.18 -4.67 -2.62
C SER A 326 -5.66 -4.27 -3.99
N ASP A 327 -6.40 -4.58 -5.04
CA ASP A 327 -6.26 -3.97 -6.35
C ASP A 327 -7.21 -2.77 -6.45
N LEU A 328 -6.65 -1.57 -6.38
CA LEU A 328 -7.40 -0.33 -6.51
C LEU A 328 -7.40 0.07 -7.98
N GLY A 329 -8.40 -0.40 -8.73
CA GLY A 329 -8.75 -0.04 -10.10
C GLY A 329 -9.62 1.22 -10.25
N ALA A 330 -10.09 1.81 -9.12
CA ALA A 330 -10.85 3.05 -9.09
C ALA A 330 -10.59 3.91 -7.83
N ASN A 331 -11.16 5.12 -7.81
CA ASN A 331 -11.06 6.06 -6.69
C ASN A 331 -11.88 5.58 -5.47
N VAL A 332 -11.44 5.99 -4.28
CA VAL A 332 -12.14 5.70 -3.02
C VAL A 332 -12.34 6.99 -2.24
N THR A 333 -13.59 7.31 -1.95
CA THR A 333 -13.99 8.45 -1.14
C THR A 333 -14.75 7.97 0.08
N THR A 334 -14.23 8.31 1.26
CA THR A 334 -14.83 8.06 2.56
C THR A 334 -14.91 9.35 3.37
N SER A 335 -15.88 9.46 4.28
CA SER A 335 -15.91 10.56 5.25
C SER A 335 -14.95 10.34 6.44
N GLY A 336 -14.67 9.08 6.77
CA GLY A 336 -13.72 8.63 7.79
C GLY A 336 -12.49 7.94 7.20
N ASN A 337 -11.94 6.99 7.95
CA ASN A 337 -10.67 6.34 7.63
C ASN A 337 -10.78 5.29 6.52
N GLN A 338 -9.68 5.13 5.78
CA GLN A 338 -9.41 3.99 4.90
C GLN A 338 -8.23 3.21 5.47
N THR A 339 -8.36 1.90 5.62
CA THR A 339 -7.28 1.03 6.13
C THR A 339 -7.11 -0.17 5.22
N TYR A 340 -5.94 -0.29 4.61
CA TYR A 340 -5.54 -1.42 3.79
C TYR A 340 -4.44 -2.18 4.54
N SER A 341 -4.79 -3.35 5.07
CA SER A 341 -3.87 -4.15 5.90
C SER A 341 -2.86 -4.95 5.09
N GLY A 342 -3.25 -5.44 3.92
CA GLY A 342 -2.35 -6.10 2.97
C GLY A 342 -1.73 -5.13 1.96
N ASP A 343 -0.97 -5.69 1.02
CA ASP A 343 -0.38 -4.93 -0.08
C ASP A 343 -1.46 -4.31 -0.98
N VAL A 344 -1.15 -3.14 -1.53
CA VAL A 344 -2.02 -2.41 -2.44
C VAL A 344 -1.37 -2.27 -3.81
N SER A 345 -2.11 -2.66 -4.85
CA SER A 345 -1.79 -2.41 -6.24
C SER A 345 -2.66 -1.30 -6.82
N LEU A 346 -2.09 -0.44 -7.66
CA LEU A 346 -2.83 0.52 -8.46
C LEU A 346 -2.95 0.00 -9.90
N SER A 347 -4.16 -0.12 -10.44
CA SER A 347 -4.43 -0.64 -11.79
C SER A 347 -5.33 0.29 -12.61
N GLY A 348 -5.44 0.18 -13.93
CA GLY A 348 -6.43 0.94 -14.72
C GLY A 348 -6.33 2.49 -14.78
N GLY A 349 -5.50 3.18 -13.99
CA GLY A 349 -5.35 4.64 -14.04
C GLY A 349 -4.87 5.29 -12.72
N ASP A 350 -4.75 6.61 -12.75
CA ASP A 350 -4.43 7.42 -11.56
C ASP A 350 -5.51 7.29 -10.48
N ARG A 351 -5.08 7.29 -9.21
CA ARG A 351 -5.97 7.13 -8.05
C ARG A 351 -6.01 8.37 -7.18
N THR A 352 -7.24 8.74 -6.82
CA THR A 352 -7.53 9.69 -5.75
C THR A 352 -8.23 8.97 -4.62
N LEU A 353 -7.61 8.99 -3.44
CA LEU A 353 -8.17 8.46 -2.21
C LEU A 353 -8.49 9.63 -1.27
N THR A 354 -9.76 9.78 -0.91
CA THR A 354 -10.24 10.86 -0.05
C THR A 354 -10.77 10.28 1.26
N GLY A 355 -10.25 10.75 2.39
CA GLY A 355 -10.68 10.30 3.71
C GLY A 355 -10.04 11.13 4.82
N SER A 356 -10.42 10.91 6.08
CA SER A 356 -9.73 11.57 7.20
C SER A 356 -8.26 11.12 7.29
N THR A 357 -8.05 9.81 7.20
CA THR A 357 -6.74 9.17 7.13
C THR A 357 -6.79 7.97 6.20
N VAL A 358 -5.83 7.88 5.28
CA VAL A 358 -5.60 6.72 4.41
C VAL A 358 -4.36 5.98 4.91
N THR A 359 -4.56 4.77 5.40
CA THR A 359 -3.51 3.93 5.99
C THR A 359 -3.21 2.75 5.09
N PHE A 360 -1.96 2.66 4.63
CA PHE A 360 -1.40 1.50 3.96
C PHE A 360 -0.47 0.80 4.94
N ASN A 361 -0.86 -0.37 5.44
CA ASN A 361 -0.01 -1.14 6.34
C ASN A 361 0.99 -2.01 5.57
N GLY A 362 0.72 -2.35 4.31
CA GLY A 362 1.63 -3.12 3.44
C GLY A 362 2.29 -2.27 2.35
N THR A 363 2.87 -2.94 1.36
CA THR A 363 3.52 -2.31 0.21
C THR A 363 2.49 -1.70 -0.73
N VAL A 364 2.74 -0.48 -1.21
CA VAL A 364 1.98 0.15 -2.29
C VAL A 364 2.79 0.06 -3.58
N SER A 365 2.20 -0.49 -4.63
CA SER A 365 2.89 -0.66 -5.91
C SER A 365 1.96 -0.56 -7.12
N ASN A 366 2.54 -0.61 -8.30
CA ASN A 366 1.84 -0.91 -9.55
C ASN A 366 1.97 -2.39 -9.95
N VAL A 367 2.46 -3.23 -9.03
CA VAL A 367 2.63 -4.64 -9.28
C VAL A 367 1.31 -5.32 -8.98
N VAL A 368 0.65 -5.85 -10.01
CA VAL A 368 -0.55 -6.65 -9.80
C VAL A 368 -0.08 -8.04 -9.35
N THR A 369 -0.34 -8.37 -8.08
CA THR A 369 -0.17 -9.73 -7.58
C THR A 369 -1.28 -10.57 -8.21
N LEU A 370 -0.95 -11.35 -9.24
CA LEU A 370 -1.94 -12.18 -9.91
C LEU A 370 -2.35 -13.30 -8.96
N GLY A 371 -3.66 -13.41 -8.69
CA GLY A 371 -4.23 -14.52 -7.94
C GLY A 371 -3.81 -15.87 -8.52
N THR A 372 -3.68 -16.88 -7.65
CA THR A 372 -3.23 -18.24 -7.99
C THR A 372 -3.99 -18.83 -9.18
N THR A 373 -3.32 -19.10 -10.31
CA THR A 373 -3.90 -19.95 -11.37
C THR A 373 -3.63 -21.42 -11.08
N PHE A 374 -4.69 -22.24 -11.02
CA PHE A 374 -4.59 -23.70 -10.97
C PHE A 374 -4.24 -24.26 -12.36
N LEU A 375 -3.18 -25.07 -12.49
CA LEU A 375 -3.02 -25.97 -13.64
C LEU A 375 -3.64 -27.32 -13.31
N ASN A 376 -4.67 -27.74 -14.05
CA ASN A 376 -5.07 -29.14 -14.14
C ASN A 376 -4.56 -29.69 -15.48
N THR A 377 -3.40 -30.32 -15.49
CA THR A 377 -2.80 -30.88 -16.72
C THR A 377 -3.40 -32.25 -17.04
N LEU A 378 -4.12 -32.33 -18.16
CA LEU A 378 -4.19 -33.53 -18.99
C LEU A 378 -4.17 -33.07 -20.45
N ASN A 379 -3.20 -33.60 -21.21
CA ASN A 379 -2.96 -33.41 -22.64
C ASN A 379 -4.16 -32.88 -23.46
N ASN A 380 -4.21 -31.57 -23.68
CA ASN A 380 -4.47 -30.96 -24.97
C ASN A 380 -4.29 -29.44 -24.86
N THR A 381 -3.84 -28.81 -25.94
CA THR A 381 -3.72 -27.36 -26.10
C THR A 381 -4.97 -26.64 -25.57
N TYR A 382 -4.87 -26.02 -24.38
CA TYR A 382 -5.93 -25.18 -23.82
C TYR A 382 -5.56 -23.71 -24.10
N CYS A 383 -5.99 -23.21 -25.25
CA CYS A 383 -6.03 -21.78 -25.51
C CYS A 383 -7.45 -21.31 -25.16
N THR A 384 -7.66 -20.66 -24.01
CA THR A 384 -8.78 -19.73 -23.91
C THR A 384 -8.33 -18.44 -24.59
N SER A 385 -9.16 -17.87 -25.46
CA SER A 385 -8.89 -16.61 -26.18
C SER A 385 -8.83 -15.37 -25.25
N SER A 386 -8.67 -15.56 -23.94
CA SER A 386 -8.71 -14.52 -22.92
C SER A 386 -7.90 -14.86 -21.64
N GLY A 387 -6.95 -15.82 -21.69
CA GLY A 387 -6.11 -16.21 -20.53
C GLY A 387 -4.60 -15.96 -20.74
N PRO A 388 -3.80 -15.72 -19.66
CA PRO A 388 -2.53 -15.01 -19.81
C PRO A 388 -1.24 -15.85 -19.99
N ILE A 389 -1.24 -17.18 -20.25
CA ILE A 389 -0.01 -17.96 -20.53
C ILE A 389 -0.38 -19.20 -21.38
N CYS A 390 0.38 -19.51 -22.44
CA CYS A 390 0.24 -20.76 -23.21
C CYS A 390 1.28 -21.81 -22.76
N PHE A 391 0.86 -23.04 -22.48
CA PHE A 391 1.73 -24.16 -22.10
C PHE A 391 1.76 -25.24 -23.18
N ASN A 392 2.94 -25.82 -23.45
CA ASN A 392 3.11 -26.96 -24.35
C ASN A 392 4.14 -27.91 -23.74
N SER A 393 3.81 -29.18 -23.52
CA SER A 393 4.72 -30.13 -22.86
C SER A 393 5.41 -31.05 -23.87
N THR A 394 6.74 -31.14 -23.80
CA THR A 394 7.50 -32.21 -24.47
C THR A 394 8.36 -32.90 -23.42
N LEU A 395 8.13 -34.20 -23.16
CA LEU A 395 8.95 -34.99 -22.26
C LEU A 395 10.28 -35.34 -22.96
N VAL A 396 11.40 -34.78 -22.51
CA VAL A 396 12.74 -35.14 -23.02
C VAL A 396 13.49 -35.89 -21.94
N ARG A 397 13.83 -37.16 -22.19
CA ARG A 397 14.65 -37.98 -21.29
C ARG A 397 16.13 -37.84 -21.67
N SER A 398 16.91 -37.05 -20.95
CA SER A 398 18.38 -37.03 -21.12
C SER A 398 19.01 -38.15 -20.29
N GLY A 399 19.81 -39.02 -20.93
CA GLY A 399 20.36 -40.25 -20.35
C GLY A 399 21.51 -40.07 -19.35
N GLY A 400 21.29 -39.37 -18.23
CA GLY A 400 22.20 -39.28 -17.09
C GLY A 400 21.56 -39.76 -15.77
N PRO A 401 22.34 -39.85 -14.66
CA PRO A 401 21.86 -40.37 -13.37
C PRO A 401 20.86 -39.44 -12.62
N GLU A 402 20.61 -38.24 -13.14
CA GLU A 402 19.56 -37.34 -12.68
C GLU A 402 18.43 -37.28 -13.72
N VAL A 403 17.20 -37.61 -13.31
CA VAL A 403 16.02 -37.49 -14.17
C VAL A 403 15.53 -36.05 -14.10
N GLU A 404 15.88 -35.25 -15.11
CA GLU A 404 15.47 -33.86 -15.24
C GLU A 404 14.10 -33.79 -15.94
N GLN A 405 13.04 -33.31 -15.26
CA GLN A 405 11.74 -33.08 -15.90
C GLN A 405 11.59 -31.61 -16.29
N VAL A 406 11.24 -31.37 -17.56
CA VAL A 406 11.21 -30.03 -18.16
C VAL A 406 9.80 -29.70 -18.66
N PHE A 407 9.17 -28.64 -18.13
CA PHE A 407 7.88 -28.11 -18.58
C PHE A 407 8.08 -26.78 -19.30
N TYR A 408 7.58 -26.62 -20.53
CA TYR A 408 7.71 -25.35 -21.25
C TYR A 408 6.47 -24.46 -21.07
N PHE A 409 6.69 -23.17 -20.91
CA PHE A 409 5.62 -22.17 -20.79
C PHE A 409 6.01 -20.85 -21.44
N THR A 410 5.02 -20.10 -21.93
CA THR A 410 5.22 -18.79 -22.55
C THR A 410 4.28 -17.76 -21.90
N PRO A 411 4.78 -16.84 -21.08
CA PRO A 411 3.98 -15.79 -20.47
C PRO A 411 3.29 -14.93 -21.54
N SER A 412 2.04 -14.53 -21.35
CA SER A 412 1.39 -13.53 -22.22
C SER A 412 1.62 -12.09 -21.74
N SER A 413 2.07 -11.90 -20.50
CA SER A 413 2.48 -10.62 -19.93
C SER A 413 3.87 -10.77 -19.32
N ASN A 414 4.59 -9.66 -19.16
CA ASN A 414 5.81 -9.68 -18.35
C ASN A 414 5.41 -10.05 -16.91
N GLY A 415 6.28 -10.72 -16.15
CA GLY A 415 5.99 -11.01 -14.75
C GLY A 415 7.05 -11.82 -14.04
N ILE A 416 7.03 -11.80 -12.73
CA ILE A 416 7.93 -12.51 -11.83
C ILE A 416 7.17 -13.73 -11.30
N ILE A 417 7.84 -14.87 -11.11
CA ILE A 417 7.28 -16.00 -10.36
C ILE A 417 7.80 -15.92 -8.91
N SER A 418 6.92 -15.94 -7.92
CA SER A 418 7.27 -15.77 -6.50
C SER A 418 7.21 -17.07 -5.70
N SER A 419 6.28 -17.97 -6.02
CA SER A 419 6.27 -19.33 -5.50
C SER A 419 5.70 -20.34 -6.50
N ILE A 420 6.06 -21.60 -6.30
CA ILE A 420 5.50 -22.72 -7.05
C ILE A 420 5.02 -23.76 -6.04
N GLU A 421 3.78 -24.22 -6.19
CA GLU A 421 3.20 -25.28 -5.37
C GLU A 421 3.02 -26.54 -6.20
N LEU A 422 3.35 -27.69 -5.63
CA LEU A 422 3.18 -29.00 -6.23
C LEU A 422 2.25 -29.85 -5.37
N GLY A 423 1.12 -30.28 -5.93
CA GLY A 423 0.23 -31.26 -5.31
C GLY A 423 0.77 -32.68 -5.46
N ILE A 424 0.95 -33.38 -4.34
CA ILE A 424 1.38 -34.78 -4.25
C ILE A 424 0.16 -35.64 -3.93
N ASN A 425 -0.22 -36.53 -4.84
CA ASN A 425 -1.34 -37.44 -4.60
C ASN A 425 -0.82 -38.64 -3.78
N ASN A 426 -1.24 -38.79 -2.53
CA ASN A 426 -0.80 -39.95 -1.74
C ASN A 426 -1.89 -40.46 -0.80
N THR A 427 -2.48 -41.60 -1.15
CA THR A 427 -3.25 -42.44 -0.21
C THR A 427 -2.28 -43.42 0.45
N GLY A 428 -1.63 -43.01 1.56
CA GLY A 428 -1.06 -43.98 2.51
C GLY A 428 0.41 -43.85 2.95
N MET A 429 1.18 -42.83 2.55
CA MET A 429 2.56 -42.65 3.05
C MET A 429 2.81 -41.28 3.69
N ALA A 430 3.50 -41.28 4.83
CA ALA A 430 3.93 -40.08 5.53
C ALA A 430 4.93 -39.28 4.68
N VAL A 431 4.55 -38.08 4.28
CA VAL A 431 5.35 -37.14 3.47
C VAL A 431 6.40 -36.44 4.36
N SER A 432 7.11 -37.17 5.22
CA SER A 432 8.00 -36.54 6.21
C SER A 432 9.41 -37.11 6.11
N SER A 433 10.21 -36.50 5.21
CA SER A 433 11.68 -36.33 5.26
C SER A 433 12.31 -36.03 3.88
N ALA A 434 11.57 -36.21 2.77
CA ALA A 434 12.12 -36.14 1.40
C ALA A 434 11.83 -34.84 0.61
N ALA A 435 10.87 -34.01 1.04
CA ALA A 435 10.50 -32.79 0.32
C ALA A 435 11.58 -31.68 0.41
N SER A 436 12.45 -31.71 1.42
CA SER A 436 13.49 -30.70 1.68
C SER A 436 14.61 -30.62 0.64
N SER A 437 14.67 -31.55 -0.31
CA SER A 437 15.70 -31.61 -1.37
C SER A 437 15.18 -31.22 -2.76
N LEU A 438 13.93 -30.76 -2.86
CA LEU A 438 13.34 -30.34 -4.14
C LEU A 438 13.88 -28.96 -4.56
N ILE A 439 14.40 -28.91 -5.79
CA ILE A 439 14.85 -27.69 -6.45
C ILE A 439 14.09 -27.56 -7.77
N ILE A 440 13.58 -26.37 -8.06
CA ILE A 440 12.96 -26.05 -9.35
C ILE A 440 13.69 -24.86 -9.97
N ASP A 441 14.30 -25.04 -11.14
CA ASP A 441 14.83 -23.91 -11.90
C ASP A 441 13.81 -23.42 -12.92
N ILE A 442 13.74 -22.11 -13.09
CA ILE A 442 13.23 -21.50 -14.32
C ILE A 442 14.42 -21.21 -15.22
N ARG A 443 14.37 -21.71 -16.46
CA ARG A 443 15.42 -21.50 -17.45
C ARG A 443 14.87 -20.86 -18.72
N GLN A 444 15.74 -20.15 -19.43
CA GLN A 444 15.55 -19.77 -20.83
C GLN A 444 16.69 -20.42 -21.63
N GLY A 445 16.35 -21.40 -22.47
CA GLY A 445 17.35 -22.30 -23.03
C GLY A 445 18.12 -23.02 -21.92
N SER A 446 19.46 -23.00 -21.97
CA SER A 446 20.35 -23.60 -20.96
C SER A 446 20.63 -22.71 -19.75
N THR A 447 20.21 -21.45 -19.76
CA THR A 447 20.52 -20.48 -18.70
C THR A 447 19.50 -20.56 -17.57
N VAL A 448 19.95 -20.76 -16.34
CA VAL A 448 19.12 -20.67 -15.12
C VAL A 448 18.85 -19.20 -14.81
N LEU A 449 17.58 -18.82 -14.81
CA LEU A 449 17.12 -17.47 -14.50
C LEU A 449 16.71 -17.33 -13.03
N SER A 450 16.07 -18.37 -12.49
CA SER A 450 15.63 -18.43 -11.09
C SER A 450 15.77 -19.85 -10.57
N THR A 451 16.07 -19.99 -9.29
CA THR A 451 16.07 -21.28 -8.59
C THR A 451 15.16 -21.18 -7.37
N PHE A 452 14.20 -22.08 -7.29
CA PHE A 452 13.24 -22.25 -6.20
C PHE A 452 13.61 -23.49 -5.42
N ILE A 453 13.61 -23.38 -4.09
CA ILE A 453 13.97 -24.46 -3.18
C ILE A 453 12.78 -24.70 -2.26
N TYR A 454 12.63 -25.93 -1.78
CA TYR A 454 11.65 -26.30 -0.76
C TYR A 454 11.52 -25.26 0.35
N SER A 455 10.28 -24.78 0.56
CA SER A 455 9.95 -23.87 1.66
C SER A 455 9.11 -24.57 2.73
N SER A 456 8.05 -25.28 2.34
CA SER A 456 7.07 -25.82 3.28
C SER A 456 6.26 -26.96 2.67
N LEU A 457 5.60 -27.73 3.55
CA LEU A 457 4.64 -28.76 3.22
C LEU A 457 3.37 -28.54 4.06
N SER A 458 2.21 -28.43 3.41
CA SER A 458 0.90 -28.35 4.07
C SER A 458 -0.05 -29.36 3.45
N GLY A 459 -0.45 -30.37 4.24
CA GLY A 459 -1.17 -31.53 3.73
C GLY A 459 -0.37 -32.23 2.62
N ASN A 460 -0.95 -32.26 1.42
CA ASN A 460 -0.38 -32.88 0.22
C ASN A 460 0.30 -31.86 -0.72
N ILE A 461 0.50 -30.61 -0.32
CA ILE A 461 1.05 -29.55 -1.16
C ILE A 461 2.46 -29.18 -0.69
N VAL A 462 3.44 -29.29 -1.57
CA VAL A 462 4.80 -28.79 -1.38
C VAL A 462 4.93 -27.41 -2.01
N THR A 463 5.34 -26.42 -1.23
CA THR A 463 5.65 -25.08 -1.74
C THR A 463 7.16 -24.92 -1.88
N VAL A 464 7.60 -24.30 -2.97
CA VAL A 464 8.98 -23.85 -3.17
C VAL A 464 9.00 -22.33 -3.39
N THR A 465 10.01 -21.66 -2.84
CA THR A 465 10.26 -20.22 -3.00
C THR A 465 11.69 -19.99 -3.46
N GLY A 466 11.96 -18.89 -4.16
CA GLY A 466 13.22 -18.74 -4.88
C GLY A 466 13.57 -17.31 -5.28
N THR A 467 14.69 -17.17 -5.98
CA THR A 467 15.13 -15.89 -6.54
C THR A 467 14.14 -15.42 -7.61
N GLN A 468 13.61 -14.22 -7.41
CA GLN A 468 12.63 -13.60 -8.29
C GLN A 468 13.30 -13.05 -9.55
N THR A 469 12.89 -13.53 -10.73
CA THR A 469 13.37 -13.03 -12.02
C THR A 469 12.18 -12.66 -12.91
N THR A 470 12.27 -11.50 -13.55
CA THR A 470 11.27 -11.03 -14.51
C THR A 470 11.33 -11.88 -15.78
N LEU A 471 10.21 -12.52 -16.07
CA LEU A 471 9.90 -13.22 -17.30
C LEU A 471 9.22 -12.25 -18.25
N SER A 472 9.53 -12.37 -19.53
CA SER A 472 9.01 -11.52 -20.59
C SER A 472 7.85 -12.20 -21.31
N SER A 473 6.84 -11.41 -21.66
CA SER A 473 5.76 -11.84 -22.55
C SER A 473 6.31 -12.39 -23.87
N GLY A 474 5.67 -13.42 -24.41
CA GLY A 474 6.00 -14.03 -25.70
C GLY A 474 7.31 -14.82 -25.72
N THR A 475 8.05 -14.87 -24.61
CA THR A 475 9.30 -15.62 -24.49
C THR A 475 9.04 -16.99 -23.88
N GLN A 476 9.52 -18.06 -24.52
CA GLN A 476 9.37 -19.42 -23.99
C GLN A 476 10.41 -19.69 -22.90
N TYR A 477 9.93 -20.10 -21.73
CA TYR A 477 10.72 -20.55 -20.59
C TYR A 477 10.51 -22.04 -20.34
N ASN A 478 11.40 -22.63 -19.55
CA ASN A 478 11.26 -24.00 -19.10
C ASN A 478 11.43 -24.13 -17.58
N LEU A 479 10.51 -24.87 -16.96
CA LEU A 479 10.52 -25.21 -15.55
C LEU A 479 11.14 -26.58 -15.37
N ASN A 480 12.17 -26.64 -14.55
CA ASN A 480 13.04 -27.78 -14.49
C ASN A 480 13.15 -28.31 -13.05
N LEU A 481 12.62 -29.50 -12.83
CA LEU A 481 12.56 -30.11 -11.51
C LEU A 481 13.78 -31.01 -11.29
N ARG A 482 14.53 -30.73 -10.22
CA ARG A 482 15.74 -31.47 -9.81
C ARG A 482 15.63 -31.91 -8.35
N GLY A 483 16.11 -33.11 -8.05
CA GLY A 483 16.15 -33.68 -6.70
C GLY A 483 17.12 -34.85 -6.60
N ASN A 484 17.67 -35.09 -5.40
CA ASN A 484 18.64 -36.17 -5.19
C ASN A 484 17.98 -37.54 -5.42
N SER A 485 18.69 -38.44 -6.10
CA SER A 485 18.22 -39.66 -6.80
C SER A 485 17.65 -40.80 -5.95
N GLY A 486 17.11 -40.50 -4.76
CA GLY A 486 16.55 -41.48 -3.84
C GLY A 486 15.03 -41.48 -3.67
N ASN A 487 14.33 -40.34 -3.60
CA ASN A 487 13.10 -40.31 -2.77
C ASN A 487 11.97 -39.36 -3.22
N ILE A 488 11.66 -39.26 -4.51
CA ILE A 488 10.29 -38.89 -4.92
C ILE A 488 9.61 -40.21 -5.29
N GLY A 489 8.96 -40.86 -4.33
CA GLY A 489 8.31 -42.14 -4.52
C GLY A 489 7.20 -42.08 -5.59
N LEU A 490 7.53 -42.52 -6.80
CA LEU A 490 6.63 -43.30 -7.64
C LEU A 490 6.91 -44.77 -7.28
N ASP A 491 5.91 -45.43 -6.71
CA ASP A 491 6.04 -46.62 -5.84
C ASP A 491 6.89 -47.78 -6.40
N ARG A 492 7.66 -48.41 -5.49
CA ARG A 492 8.34 -49.69 -5.70
C ARG A 492 7.61 -50.77 -4.89
N THR A 493 6.66 -51.48 -5.52
CA THR A 493 6.44 -52.90 -5.17
C THR A 493 5.95 -53.73 -6.36
N LEU A 494 6.86 -54.22 -7.20
CA LEU A 494 6.66 -55.54 -7.83
C LEU A 494 8.01 -56.14 -8.22
N THR A 495 8.23 -57.36 -7.77
CA THR A 495 9.45 -58.15 -7.91
C THR A 495 9.71 -58.60 -9.34
N ASN A 496 10.99 -58.55 -9.72
CA ASN A 496 11.70 -59.31 -10.76
C ASN A 496 11.90 -58.68 -12.15
N SER A 497 13.19 -58.63 -12.53
CA SER A 497 13.77 -58.61 -13.89
C SER A 497 13.67 -57.37 -14.80
N THR A 498 14.82 -56.67 -14.91
CA THR A 498 15.42 -56.04 -16.12
C THR A 498 14.59 -55.12 -17.04
N ALA A 499 14.97 -53.84 -17.02
CA ALA A 499 14.95 -52.85 -18.11
C ALA A 499 13.60 -52.41 -18.74
N SER A 500 13.18 -51.18 -18.40
CA SER A 500 12.74 -50.07 -19.28
C SER A 500 11.56 -49.31 -18.68
N TRP A 501 11.72 -48.00 -18.50
CA TRP A 501 10.68 -47.11 -17.95
C TRP A 501 9.90 -46.50 -19.11
N ILE A 502 8.63 -46.88 -19.24
CA ILE A 502 7.64 -46.28 -20.16
C ILE A 502 6.62 -45.53 -19.30
N PHE A 503 6.40 -44.24 -19.58
CA PHE A 503 5.22 -43.51 -19.12
C PHE A 503 4.04 -43.98 -19.98
N ASP A 504 3.07 -44.68 -19.39
CA ASP A 504 1.88 -45.11 -20.14
C ASP A 504 0.89 -43.95 -20.28
N ASN A 505 0.62 -43.60 -21.54
CA ASN A 505 -0.34 -42.57 -21.95
C ASN A 505 -1.68 -43.27 -22.19
N GLY A 506 -2.40 -43.56 -21.09
CA GLY A 506 -3.80 -43.99 -21.06
C GLY A 506 -4.23 -45.09 -22.05
N GLY A 507 -4.33 -46.33 -21.58
CA GLY A 507 -5.00 -47.43 -22.28
C GLY A 507 -5.92 -48.26 -21.38
N ASN A 508 -7.19 -47.86 -21.30
CA ASN A 508 -8.36 -48.65 -20.93
C ASN A 508 -8.69 -48.90 -19.43
N ALA A 509 -9.99 -48.78 -19.14
CA ALA A 509 -10.59 -48.77 -17.82
C ALA A 509 -10.75 -50.16 -17.19
N GLY A 510 -10.57 -50.25 -15.87
CA GLY A 510 -10.97 -51.40 -15.07
C GLY A 510 -10.83 -51.12 -13.56
N ALA A 511 -11.95 -50.85 -12.90
CA ALA A 511 -12.22 -50.92 -11.45
C ALA A 511 -11.44 -49.98 -10.48
N THR A 512 -12.22 -49.08 -9.86
CA THR A 512 -12.01 -48.43 -8.54
C THR A 512 -10.63 -47.84 -8.23
N GLY A 513 -10.46 -46.54 -8.52
CA GLY A 513 -9.38 -45.70 -8.01
C GLY A 513 -8.97 -44.61 -9.00
N GLN A 514 -9.54 -43.41 -8.88
CA GLN A 514 -9.08 -42.24 -9.64
C GLN A 514 -7.71 -41.78 -9.12
N TYR A 515 -6.64 -42.03 -9.88
CA TYR A 515 -5.30 -41.49 -9.60
C TYR A 515 -5.06 -40.27 -10.51
N GLY A 516 -5.23 -39.07 -9.95
CA GLY A 516 -5.01 -37.78 -10.63
C GLY A 516 -3.55 -37.33 -10.59
N PHE A 517 -3.11 -36.65 -11.66
CA PHE A 517 -1.78 -36.05 -11.88
C PHE A 517 -1.42 -34.96 -10.85
N PRO A 518 -0.12 -34.62 -10.64
CA PRO A 518 0.27 -33.53 -9.76
C PRO A 518 -0.19 -32.17 -10.30
N ILE A 519 -0.91 -31.41 -9.47
CA ILE A 519 -1.32 -30.03 -9.75
C ILE A 519 -0.12 -29.12 -9.50
N ILE A 520 0.31 -28.36 -10.51
CA ILE A 520 1.32 -27.30 -10.35
C ILE A 520 0.57 -25.98 -10.22
N ARG A 521 0.78 -25.22 -9.14
CA ARG A 521 0.37 -23.81 -9.08
C ARG A 521 1.59 -22.93 -9.16
N VAL A 522 1.48 -21.87 -9.94
CA VAL A 522 2.52 -20.85 -10.06
C VAL A 522 1.89 -19.54 -9.62
N THR A 523 2.52 -18.86 -8.66
CA THR A 523 2.15 -17.49 -8.30
C THR A 523 3.14 -16.52 -8.92
N GLY A 524 2.64 -15.40 -9.43
CA GLY A 524 3.49 -14.42 -10.06
C GLY A 524 2.88 -13.02 -10.16
N SER A 525 3.69 -12.05 -10.53
CA SER A 525 3.31 -10.64 -10.53
C SER A 525 3.91 -9.88 -11.71
N SER A 526 3.13 -9.06 -12.42
CA SER A 526 3.64 -8.21 -13.51
C SER A 526 4.05 -6.84 -12.95
N PRO A 527 5.20 -6.26 -13.32
CA PRO A 527 5.37 -4.81 -13.21
C PRO A 527 4.28 -4.17 -14.07
N GLY A 528 3.27 -3.54 -13.46
CA GLY A 528 2.22 -2.84 -14.17
C GLY A 528 2.70 -1.50 -14.70
N THR A 529 1.84 -0.81 -15.45
CA THR A 529 2.00 0.61 -15.76
C THR A 529 1.99 1.43 -14.47
N SER A 530 2.88 2.41 -14.33
CA SER A 530 2.88 3.29 -13.15
C SER A 530 1.74 4.29 -13.19
N TYR A 531 1.20 4.65 -12.02
CA TYR A 531 0.06 5.55 -11.87
C TYR A 531 0.27 6.58 -10.75
N ALA A 532 -0.43 7.69 -10.81
CA ALA A 532 -0.40 8.69 -9.75
C ALA A 532 -1.24 8.24 -8.56
N LEU A 533 -0.77 8.56 -7.36
CA LEU A 533 -1.51 8.41 -6.12
C LEU A 533 -1.71 9.78 -5.47
N ASN A 534 -2.95 10.24 -5.44
CA ASN A 534 -3.38 11.47 -4.79
C ASN A 534 -4.15 11.11 -3.53
N ILE A 535 -3.68 11.57 -2.37
CA ILE A 535 -4.36 11.37 -1.08
C ILE A 535 -4.87 12.73 -0.60
N THR A 536 -6.20 12.83 -0.51
CA THR A 536 -6.88 13.99 0.08
C THR A 536 -7.23 13.64 1.53
N GLY A 537 -6.44 14.16 2.47
CA GLY A 537 -6.48 13.75 3.88
C GLY A 537 -5.10 13.36 4.39
N ASN A 538 -5.05 12.78 5.59
CA ASN A 538 -3.79 12.29 6.15
C ASN A 538 -3.38 10.97 5.48
N ALA A 539 -2.08 10.67 5.45
CA ALA A 539 -1.55 9.41 4.92
C ALA A 539 -0.64 8.72 5.95
N VAL A 540 -0.73 7.40 6.02
CA VAL A 540 0.23 6.54 6.72
C VAL A 540 0.75 5.50 5.74
N PHE A 541 2.06 5.47 5.52
CA PHE A 541 2.72 4.50 4.65
C PHE A 541 3.52 3.49 5.46
N GLY A 542 3.18 2.22 5.33
CA GLY A 542 3.81 1.08 5.98
C GLY A 542 3.44 0.94 7.46
N ASN A 543 3.67 -0.26 7.99
CA ASN A 543 3.73 -0.54 9.42
C ASN A 543 5.07 -1.20 9.83
N ALA A 544 5.90 -1.56 8.86
CA ALA A 544 7.22 -2.14 9.03
C ALA A 544 8.21 -1.56 8.02
N THR A 545 9.51 -1.66 8.33
CA THR A 545 10.57 -1.14 7.44
C THR A 545 10.71 -1.90 6.12
N ALA A 546 10.14 -3.12 6.02
CA ALA A 546 10.14 -3.91 4.79
C ALA A 546 9.12 -3.39 3.76
N ASP A 547 8.14 -2.59 4.19
CA ASP A 547 7.12 -2.03 3.32
C ASP A 547 7.72 -0.95 2.42
N ARG A 548 7.22 -0.88 1.18
CA ARG A 548 7.70 0.05 0.17
C ARG A 548 6.55 0.77 -0.50
N VAL A 549 6.79 1.98 -0.99
CA VAL A 549 5.88 2.66 -1.94
C VAL A 549 6.63 2.81 -3.25
N THR A 550 6.21 2.10 -4.29
CA THR A 550 6.94 2.05 -5.57
C THR A 550 5.99 2.04 -6.75
N GLY A 551 6.51 2.12 -7.97
CA GLY A 551 5.69 2.01 -9.16
C GLY A 551 4.72 3.17 -9.38
N LEU A 552 4.93 4.31 -8.72
CA LEU A 552 4.08 5.49 -8.88
C LEU A 552 4.63 6.41 -9.99
N THR A 553 3.75 7.13 -10.68
CA THR A 553 4.16 8.30 -11.46
C THR A 553 4.32 9.50 -10.54
N THR A 554 3.28 9.87 -9.80
CA THR A 554 3.28 10.99 -8.87
C THR A 554 2.73 10.54 -7.52
N LEU A 555 3.24 11.13 -6.44
CA LEU A 555 2.65 11.00 -5.11
C LEU A 555 2.29 12.40 -4.57
N ASN A 556 1.01 12.63 -4.28
CA ASN A 556 0.54 13.86 -3.67
C ASN A 556 -0.23 13.55 -2.39
N VAL A 557 0.13 14.17 -1.27
CA VAL A 557 -0.58 14.04 0.01
C VAL A 557 -0.94 15.41 0.54
N SER A 558 -2.23 15.67 0.75
CA SER A 558 -2.71 16.99 1.18
C SER A 558 -2.65 17.22 2.70
N GLY A 559 -2.85 16.17 3.50
CA GLY A 559 -2.83 16.20 4.96
C GLY A 559 -1.47 15.82 5.56
N THR A 560 -1.47 15.48 6.85
CA THR A 560 -0.25 15.01 7.52
C THR A 560 0.18 13.66 6.98
N THR A 561 1.48 13.38 6.98
CA THR A 561 2.04 12.13 6.45
C THR A 561 2.91 11.46 7.51
N THR A 562 2.63 10.20 7.82
CA THR A 562 3.53 9.33 8.58
C THR A 562 4.18 8.34 7.64
N ILE A 563 5.51 8.26 7.64
CA ILE A 563 6.27 7.35 6.79
C ILE A 563 7.00 6.32 7.65
N ASN A 564 6.53 5.07 7.61
CA ASN A 564 7.12 3.93 8.29
C ASN A 564 7.83 2.96 7.31
N THR A 565 7.85 3.28 6.02
CA THR A 565 8.54 2.52 4.95
C THR A 565 10.00 2.93 4.81
N ASP A 566 10.84 2.04 4.29
CA ASP A 566 12.24 2.39 3.99
C ASP A 566 12.41 3.24 2.71
N THR A 567 11.47 3.13 1.77
CA THR A 567 11.59 3.68 0.43
C THR A 567 10.25 4.14 -0.12
N ILE A 568 10.24 5.35 -0.69
CA ILE A 568 9.16 5.85 -1.55
C ILE A 568 9.74 6.27 -2.90
N THR A 569 9.31 5.63 -3.97
CA THR A 569 9.79 5.87 -5.34
C THR A 569 8.65 6.25 -6.27
N SER A 570 8.84 7.34 -7.02
CA SER A 570 7.96 7.77 -8.10
C SER A 570 8.77 8.14 -9.36
N SER A 571 8.19 8.08 -10.56
CA SER A 571 8.90 8.55 -11.76
C SER A 571 8.83 10.07 -11.94
N SER A 572 7.81 10.70 -11.38
CA SER A 572 7.57 12.15 -11.34
C SER A 572 7.53 12.65 -9.88
N THR A 573 6.84 13.75 -9.63
CA THR A 573 6.90 14.53 -8.39
C THR A 573 6.40 13.79 -7.15
N GLN A 574 6.99 14.11 -6.00
CA GLN A 574 6.45 13.80 -4.68
C GLN A 574 6.13 15.11 -3.96
N SER A 575 4.89 15.26 -3.49
CA SER A 575 4.41 16.46 -2.80
C SER A 575 3.72 16.08 -1.50
N TYR A 576 4.25 16.60 -0.39
CA TYR A 576 3.70 16.44 0.95
C TYR A 576 3.34 17.83 1.48
N THR A 577 2.06 18.23 1.43
CA THR A 577 1.70 19.61 1.81
C THR A 577 1.53 19.77 3.32
N GLY A 578 1.09 18.73 4.03
CA GLY A 578 1.04 18.71 5.50
C GLY A 578 2.35 18.33 6.16
N ALA A 579 2.36 18.28 7.50
CA ALA A 579 3.54 17.89 8.28
C ALA A 579 3.90 16.41 8.04
N VAL A 580 5.20 16.13 7.91
CA VAL A 580 5.74 14.78 7.71
C VAL A 580 6.43 14.29 8.98
N THR A 581 6.10 13.07 9.42
CA THR A 581 6.77 12.38 10.53
C THR A 581 7.37 11.07 10.03
N LEU A 582 8.67 10.89 10.22
CA LEU A 582 9.39 9.66 9.88
C LEU A 582 9.34 8.68 11.06
N GLY A 583 8.68 7.54 10.86
CA GLY A 583 8.73 6.37 11.73
C GLY A 583 9.84 5.39 11.37
N ALA A 584 10.37 5.45 10.14
CA ALA A 584 11.50 4.66 9.65
C ALA A 584 12.56 5.53 8.96
N ASN A 585 13.78 4.99 8.83
CA ASN A 585 14.79 5.58 7.94
C ASN A 585 14.27 5.50 6.51
N THR A 586 14.11 6.64 5.84
CA THR A 586 13.36 6.73 4.59
C THR A 586 14.22 7.29 3.48
N THR A 587 14.19 6.66 2.31
CA THR A 587 14.72 7.21 1.05
C THR A 587 13.58 7.58 0.10
N LEU A 588 13.51 8.86 -0.28
CA LEU A 588 12.58 9.36 -1.28
C LEU A 588 13.29 9.47 -2.63
N THR A 589 12.81 8.78 -3.66
CA THR A 589 13.44 8.75 -4.98
C THR A 589 12.48 9.21 -6.07
N THR A 590 12.95 10.09 -6.96
CA THR A 590 12.23 10.47 -8.18
C THR A 590 13.11 10.31 -9.42
N THR A 591 12.51 10.28 -10.62
CA THR A 591 13.27 10.35 -11.89
C THR A 591 13.32 11.80 -12.36
N ASN A 592 14.33 12.55 -11.92
CA ASN A 592 14.57 13.94 -12.35
C ASN A 592 13.39 14.89 -12.07
N SER A 593 12.69 14.68 -10.95
CA SER A 593 11.46 15.42 -10.62
C SER A 593 11.47 15.91 -9.17
N ASN A 594 10.57 16.84 -8.84
CA ASN A 594 10.64 17.52 -7.56
C ASN A 594 10.22 16.64 -6.37
N VAL A 595 10.82 16.89 -5.21
CA VAL A 595 10.35 16.42 -3.90
C VAL A 595 10.08 17.65 -3.05
N SER A 596 8.83 17.86 -2.64
CA SER A 596 8.41 19.06 -1.92
C SER A 596 7.77 18.73 -0.59
N PHE A 597 8.27 19.37 0.46
CA PHE A 597 7.70 19.39 1.80
C PHE A 597 7.10 20.78 2.06
N GLY A 598 5.77 20.86 2.11
CA GLY A 598 5.01 22.09 2.36
C GLY A 598 5.00 22.51 3.83
N ASN A 599 5.40 21.64 4.75
CA ASN A 599 5.38 21.88 6.18
C ASN A 599 6.61 21.24 6.86
N THR A 600 6.56 21.09 8.19
CA THR A 600 7.63 20.51 9.00
C THR A 600 7.92 19.06 8.63
N VAL A 601 9.18 18.66 8.78
CA VAL A 601 9.64 17.27 8.65
C VAL A 601 10.33 16.86 9.93
N ASN A 602 9.81 15.87 10.63
CA ASN A 602 10.32 15.43 11.95
C ASN A 602 10.43 13.90 12.03
N GLY A 603 11.00 13.41 13.13
CA GLY A 603 11.12 11.99 13.44
C GLY A 603 12.59 11.61 13.56
N GLY A 604 12.97 10.95 14.66
CA GLY A 604 14.35 10.58 14.99
C GLY A 604 14.93 9.48 14.10
N LYS A 605 14.87 9.69 12.78
CA LYS A 605 15.21 8.78 11.69
C LYS A 605 15.96 9.54 10.61
N THR A 606 16.63 8.81 9.73
CA THR A 606 17.33 9.38 8.57
C THR A 606 16.34 9.69 7.45
N LEU A 607 16.51 10.85 6.80
CA LEU A 607 15.89 11.20 5.54
C LEU A 607 16.93 11.25 4.42
N ALA A 608 16.76 10.44 3.39
CA ALA A 608 17.49 10.55 2.14
C ALA A 608 16.56 11.00 1.02
N VAL A 609 17.01 11.93 0.17
CA VAL A 609 16.26 12.42 -0.99
C VAL A 609 17.14 12.29 -2.23
N ALA A 610 16.69 11.49 -3.19
CA ALA A 610 17.36 11.17 -4.45
C ALA A 610 16.45 11.54 -5.64
N GLN A 611 16.31 12.85 -5.86
CA GLN A 611 15.40 13.49 -6.80
C GLN A 611 15.96 13.66 -8.23
N GLY A 612 17.17 13.18 -8.50
CA GLY A 612 17.89 13.41 -9.76
C GLY A 612 18.13 14.91 -10.00
N SER A 613 17.83 15.40 -11.20
CA SER A 613 17.92 16.84 -11.55
C SER A 613 16.74 17.69 -11.05
N GLY A 614 15.74 17.10 -10.38
CA GLY A 614 14.61 17.83 -9.83
C GLY A 614 14.95 18.66 -8.59
N THR A 615 14.05 19.52 -8.16
CA THR A 615 14.24 20.38 -6.99
C THR A 615 13.73 19.73 -5.71
N THR A 616 14.53 19.75 -4.64
CA THR A 616 14.07 19.42 -3.28
C THR A 616 13.69 20.71 -2.55
N THR A 617 12.47 20.83 -2.05
CA THR A 617 12.00 22.05 -1.34
C THR A 617 11.56 21.74 0.09
N PHE A 618 12.13 22.44 1.06
CA PHE A 618 11.72 22.43 2.46
C PHE A 618 11.05 23.75 2.82
N THR A 619 9.72 23.77 2.83
CA THR A 619 8.94 24.98 3.14
C THR A 619 8.87 25.26 4.64
N GLY A 620 8.74 24.20 5.46
CA GLY A 620 8.73 24.29 6.92
C GLY A 620 10.06 23.88 7.56
N ILE A 621 10.14 24.05 8.88
CA ILE A 621 11.32 23.66 9.69
C ILE A 621 11.55 22.14 9.60
N VAL A 622 12.82 21.73 9.43
CA VAL A 622 13.23 20.32 9.47
C VAL A 622 13.85 20.00 10.82
N GLY A 623 13.33 18.98 11.51
CA GLY A 623 13.82 18.53 12.82
C GLY A 623 13.56 19.49 13.97
N GLY A 624 12.57 20.40 13.84
CA GLY A 624 12.23 21.38 14.87
C GLY A 624 11.49 20.80 16.08
N GLY A 625 10.80 19.67 15.90
CA GLY A 625 10.20 18.88 16.97
C GLY A 625 11.19 17.82 17.45
N THR A 626 11.07 16.59 16.92
CA THR A 626 12.09 15.56 17.09
C THR A 626 13.13 15.69 15.97
N PRO A 627 14.40 16.04 16.29
CA PRO A 627 15.46 16.16 15.30
C PRO A 627 15.64 14.88 14.48
N LEU A 628 15.93 15.03 13.18
CA LEU A 628 16.23 13.87 12.33
C LEU A 628 17.58 13.25 12.73
N THR A 629 17.76 11.96 12.49
CA THR A 629 19.09 11.34 12.66
C THR A 629 20.08 11.88 11.65
N SER A 630 19.68 12.04 10.40
CA SER A 630 20.49 12.70 9.38
C SER A 630 19.61 13.12 8.21
N ILE A 631 20.13 14.05 7.42
CA ILE A 631 19.54 14.42 6.14
C ILE A 631 20.59 14.34 5.04
N THR A 632 20.26 13.64 3.96
CA THR A 632 21.09 13.55 2.76
C THR A 632 20.25 13.85 1.54
N VAL A 633 20.54 14.95 0.84
CA VAL A 633 19.95 15.25 -0.47
C VAL A 633 21.03 14.97 -1.51
N SER A 634 20.88 13.86 -2.25
CA SER A 634 21.93 13.31 -3.12
C SER A 634 21.74 13.61 -4.61
N GLY A 635 20.54 14.05 -5.04
CA GLY A 635 20.32 14.45 -6.44
C GLY A 635 21.05 15.74 -6.80
N SER A 636 21.42 15.86 -8.08
CA SER A 636 22.15 17.01 -8.62
C SER A 636 21.32 18.30 -8.74
N GLY A 637 20.00 18.19 -8.69
CA GLY A 637 19.10 19.33 -8.80
C GLY A 637 19.09 20.23 -7.54
N PRO A 638 18.49 21.43 -7.64
CA PRO A 638 18.56 22.42 -6.56
C PRO A 638 17.90 21.96 -5.25
N VAL A 639 18.36 22.53 -4.14
CA VAL A 639 17.75 22.40 -2.82
C VAL A 639 17.32 23.78 -2.34
N VAL A 640 16.06 23.92 -1.95
CA VAL A 640 15.49 25.18 -1.46
C VAL A 640 15.08 25.01 0.00
N ILE A 641 15.61 25.87 0.87
CA ILE A 641 15.32 25.87 2.31
C ILE A 641 14.61 27.18 2.65
N ASN A 642 13.28 27.11 2.80
CA ASN A 642 12.44 28.24 3.20
C ASN A 642 12.01 28.16 4.67
N GLY A 643 12.17 26.99 5.31
CA GLY A 643 11.75 26.75 6.69
C GLY A 643 12.60 27.42 7.78
N GLY A 644 13.74 28.01 7.43
CA GLY A 644 14.61 28.76 8.36
C GLY A 644 15.43 27.92 9.35
N ALA A 645 15.18 26.62 9.49
CA ALA A 645 16.05 25.74 10.28
C ALA A 645 16.04 24.30 9.80
N VAL A 646 17.22 23.66 9.92
CA VAL A 646 17.42 22.21 9.76
C VAL A 646 18.24 21.70 10.94
N THR A 647 17.63 20.86 11.77
CA THR A 647 18.24 20.28 12.98
C THR A 647 18.32 18.76 12.86
N THR A 648 19.53 18.23 13.01
CA THR A 648 19.79 16.78 13.01
C THR A 648 20.66 16.38 14.20
N THR A 649 20.65 15.11 14.60
CA THR A 649 21.64 14.59 15.56
C THR A 649 22.91 14.10 14.87
N GLY A 650 22.79 13.64 13.63
CA GLY A 650 23.89 13.21 12.75
C GLY A 650 24.12 14.19 11.59
N ILE A 651 24.67 13.68 10.49
CA ILE A 651 25.16 14.49 9.36
C ILE A 651 24.06 15.23 8.61
N GLN A 652 24.44 16.35 7.98
CA GLN A 652 23.69 16.99 6.91
C GLN A 652 24.54 17.03 5.63
N SER A 653 24.00 16.53 4.52
CA SER A 653 24.70 16.49 3.24
C SER A 653 23.80 16.94 2.09
N TYR A 654 24.25 17.90 1.31
CA TYR A 654 23.54 18.46 0.16
C TYR A 654 24.45 18.47 -1.05
N THR A 655 24.14 17.67 -2.08
CA THR A 655 24.96 17.59 -3.29
C THR A 655 24.62 18.67 -4.31
N GLY A 656 23.33 18.97 -4.48
CA GLY A 656 22.81 20.02 -5.35
C GLY A 656 23.06 21.43 -4.83
N ALA A 657 22.84 22.43 -5.70
CA ALA A 657 22.94 23.85 -5.34
C ALA A 657 21.87 24.23 -4.31
N VAL A 658 22.28 24.83 -3.19
CA VAL A 658 21.38 25.22 -2.10
C VAL A 658 20.99 26.70 -2.22
N THR A 659 19.70 26.99 -2.12
CA THR A 659 19.15 28.35 -2.03
C THR A 659 18.39 28.52 -0.72
N LEU A 660 18.72 29.55 0.04
CA LEU A 660 18.02 29.92 1.27
C LEU A 660 16.92 30.92 0.93
N GLY A 661 15.65 30.57 1.14
CA GLY A 661 14.53 31.51 1.03
C GLY A 661 14.14 32.16 2.37
N ALA A 662 14.80 31.76 3.46
CA ALA A 662 14.66 32.37 4.78
C ALA A 662 16.03 32.42 5.49
N ASN A 663 16.12 33.23 6.54
CA ASN A 663 17.27 33.18 7.45
C ASN A 663 17.36 31.77 8.02
N THR A 664 18.49 31.09 7.79
CA THR A 664 18.60 29.65 7.98
C THR A 664 19.63 29.30 9.04
N THR A 665 19.24 28.44 9.99
CA THR A 665 20.15 27.79 10.93
C THR A 665 20.30 26.31 10.59
N LEU A 666 21.53 25.85 10.37
CA LEU A 666 21.86 24.43 10.19
C LEU A 666 22.57 23.92 11.46
N THR A 667 21.94 22.96 12.14
CA THR A 667 22.40 22.44 13.43
C THR A 667 22.60 20.93 13.39
N THR A 668 23.74 20.47 13.92
CA THR A 668 23.97 19.04 14.20
C THR A 668 24.44 18.83 15.64
N THR A 669 24.31 17.62 16.16
CA THR A 669 24.98 17.21 17.39
C THR A 669 26.35 16.61 17.05
N ASN A 670 27.39 17.44 16.96
CA ASN A 670 28.79 16.99 16.77
C ASN A 670 29.06 16.24 15.46
N ASN A 671 28.35 16.59 14.37
CA ASN A 671 28.43 15.88 13.09
C ASN A 671 28.60 16.84 11.91
N ASP A 672 29.10 16.33 10.80
CA ASP A 672 29.47 17.17 9.66
C ASP A 672 28.26 17.80 8.94
N ILE A 673 28.48 19.00 8.41
CA ILE A 673 27.58 19.67 7.46
C ILE A 673 28.37 19.88 6.17
N THR A 674 27.88 19.27 5.08
CA THR A 674 28.53 19.33 3.76
C THR A 674 27.57 19.90 2.72
N LEU A 675 28.00 20.97 2.06
CA LEU A 675 27.33 21.56 0.90
C LEU A 675 28.28 21.45 -0.30
N SER A 676 27.97 20.52 -1.20
CA SER A 676 28.88 20.11 -2.27
C SER A 676 28.75 20.95 -3.56
N SER A 677 27.92 22.00 -3.53
CA SER A 677 27.70 22.91 -4.65
C SER A 677 27.54 24.35 -4.14
N THR A 678 27.06 25.27 -4.98
CA THR A 678 26.85 26.66 -4.58
C THR A 678 25.81 26.78 -3.48
N LEU A 679 26.03 27.67 -2.52
CA LEU A 679 25.04 28.10 -1.54
C LEU A 679 24.72 29.58 -1.77
N ASN A 680 23.46 29.94 -1.99
CA ASN A 680 23.05 31.34 -2.21
C ASN A 680 21.87 31.71 -1.30
N GLY A 681 21.67 33.01 -1.09
CA GLY A 681 20.39 33.54 -0.62
C GLY A 681 19.36 33.56 -1.76
N ASP A 682 18.15 33.99 -1.45
CA ASP A 682 17.25 34.53 -2.47
C ASP A 682 17.59 35.99 -2.79
N VAL A 683 16.75 36.65 -3.58
CA VAL A 683 16.93 38.04 -4.02
C VAL A 683 17.08 39.07 -2.89
N THR A 684 16.72 38.73 -1.64
CA THR A 684 16.81 39.65 -0.50
C THR A 684 18.07 39.48 0.34
N GLY A 685 18.87 38.44 0.06
CA GLY A 685 19.98 38.02 0.89
C GLY A 685 19.50 37.41 2.22
N ARG A 686 20.10 36.28 2.63
CA ARG A 686 19.68 35.54 3.83
C ARG A 686 20.83 35.32 4.80
N THR A 687 20.54 35.45 6.09
CA THR A 687 21.49 35.08 7.16
C THR A 687 21.66 33.57 7.18
N LEU A 688 22.90 33.12 7.38
CA LEU A 688 23.25 31.72 7.61
C LEU A 688 23.90 31.57 8.98
N THR A 689 23.36 30.68 9.80
CA THR A 689 23.98 30.23 11.04
C THR A 689 24.30 28.75 10.94
N ILE A 690 25.53 28.35 11.23
CA ILE A 690 25.95 26.96 11.32
C ILE A 690 26.41 26.66 12.75
N SER A 691 25.86 25.60 13.33
CA SER A 691 26.22 25.11 14.66
C SER A 691 26.32 23.59 14.66
N ASN A 692 27.51 23.07 14.35
CA ASN A 692 27.72 21.62 14.26
C ASN A 692 28.65 21.03 15.32
N GLY A 693 28.91 21.78 16.40
CA GLY A 693 29.69 21.31 17.55
C GLY A 693 31.10 20.90 17.15
N THR A 694 31.47 19.64 17.42
CA THR A 694 32.76 19.07 17.01
C THR A 694 32.80 18.57 15.55
N GLY A 695 31.71 18.70 14.80
CA GLY A 695 31.65 18.36 13.38
C GLY A 695 32.31 19.42 12.50
N ASN A 696 32.64 19.05 11.27
CA ASN A 696 33.25 19.91 10.26
C ASN A 696 32.22 20.52 9.32
N THR A 697 32.49 21.73 8.84
CA THR A 697 31.70 22.43 7.83
C THR A 697 32.46 22.47 6.52
N THR A 698 31.86 21.97 5.44
CA THR A 698 32.48 21.96 4.12
C THR A 698 31.61 22.63 3.08
N PHE A 699 32.14 23.67 2.43
CA PHE A 699 31.60 24.28 1.22
C PHE A 699 32.56 24.03 0.06
N THR A 700 32.20 23.13 -0.84
CA THR A 700 33.04 22.89 -2.04
C THR A 700 32.75 23.90 -3.15
N GLY A 701 31.53 24.46 -3.19
CA GLY A 701 31.11 25.50 -4.12
C GLY A 701 31.23 26.91 -3.53
N ALA A 702 30.94 27.91 -4.36
CA ALA A 702 30.89 29.32 -3.93
C ALA A 702 29.69 29.58 -3.01
N VAL A 703 29.91 30.35 -1.94
CA VAL A 703 28.89 30.80 -1.01
C VAL A 703 28.54 32.27 -1.29
N GLY A 704 27.27 32.57 -1.50
CA GLY A 704 26.74 33.91 -1.78
C GLY A 704 27.08 34.47 -3.17
N GLY A 705 27.28 33.60 -4.16
CA GLY A 705 27.72 33.99 -5.50
C GLY A 705 26.67 34.80 -6.29
N SER A 706 25.62 34.12 -6.78
CA SER A 706 24.59 34.76 -7.63
C SER A 706 23.70 35.71 -6.83
N TYR A 707 23.33 35.29 -5.62
CA TYR A 707 22.66 36.11 -4.63
C TYR A 707 23.45 36.00 -3.34
N GLU A 708 23.94 37.14 -2.87
CA GLU A 708 24.74 37.22 -1.66
C GLU A 708 23.98 36.72 -0.43
N LEU A 709 24.73 36.25 0.56
CA LEU A 709 24.17 36.01 1.88
C LEU A 709 24.24 37.30 2.72
N GLY A 710 23.34 37.38 3.70
CA GLY A 710 23.46 38.32 4.82
C GLY A 710 24.58 37.89 5.76
N ASN A 711 24.38 38.10 7.06
CA ASN A 711 25.36 37.66 8.06
C ASN A 711 25.59 36.15 7.97
N ILE A 712 26.85 35.73 8.03
CA ILE A 712 27.27 34.34 8.11
C ILE A 712 27.95 34.12 9.46
N THR A 713 27.40 33.22 10.27
CA THR A 713 28.00 32.77 11.53
C THR A 713 28.25 31.27 11.47
N ILE A 714 29.49 30.84 11.67
CA ILE A 714 29.89 29.43 11.60
C ILE A 714 30.56 29.04 12.91
N THR A 715 29.99 28.09 13.62
CA THR A 715 30.59 27.42 14.78
C THR A 715 30.83 25.96 14.45
N THR A 716 32.10 25.55 14.37
CA THR A 716 32.52 24.25 13.84
C THR A 716 33.85 23.76 14.40
N ASN A 717 34.22 22.51 14.16
CA ASN A 717 35.58 22.06 14.39
C ASN A 717 36.52 22.58 13.30
N ALA A 718 36.30 22.19 12.04
CA ALA A 718 37.05 22.68 10.88
C ALA A 718 36.10 23.24 9.81
N LEU A 719 36.49 24.36 9.19
CA LEU A 719 35.84 24.94 8.02
C LEU A 719 36.73 24.75 6.79
N THR A 720 36.18 24.15 5.73
CA THR A 720 36.77 24.19 4.39
C THR A 720 35.82 24.94 3.46
N ALA A 721 36.27 26.03 2.84
CA ALA A 721 35.44 26.79 1.90
C ALA A 721 36.21 27.25 0.66
N ALA A 722 35.54 27.21 -0.50
CA ALA A 722 36.07 27.74 -1.75
C ALA A 722 36.03 29.28 -1.77
N ALA A 723 34.88 29.91 -1.97
CA ALA A 723 34.74 31.37 -1.98
C ALA A 723 33.54 31.80 -1.15
N ILE A 724 33.58 33.00 -0.55
CA ILE A 724 32.50 33.54 0.28
C ILE A 724 32.21 34.99 -0.12
N LYS A 725 30.95 35.28 -0.43
CA LYS A 725 30.43 36.63 -0.64
C LYS A 725 29.25 36.86 0.29
N SER A 726 29.31 37.93 1.07
CA SER A 726 28.32 38.21 2.11
C SER A 726 28.27 39.69 2.44
N THR A 727 27.13 40.16 2.92
CA THR A 727 26.95 41.49 3.51
C THR A 727 26.87 41.41 5.03
N GLY A 728 27.37 42.44 5.72
CA GLY A 728 27.36 42.49 7.19
C GLY A 728 28.56 41.78 7.80
N THR A 729 28.40 40.55 8.30
CA THR A 729 29.46 39.83 9.02
C THR A 729 29.74 38.42 8.47
N LEU A 730 31.02 38.04 8.46
CA LEU A 730 31.48 36.65 8.37
C LEU A 730 32.20 36.31 9.68
N SER A 731 31.54 35.56 10.57
CA SER A 731 32.10 35.14 11.84
C SER A 731 32.40 33.65 11.83
N VAL A 732 33.66 33.27 12.03
CA VAL A 732 34.13 31.88 12.07
C VAL A 732 34.67 31.56 13.45
N THR A 733 33.96 30.71 14.18
CA THR A 733 34.36 30.12 15.46
C THR A 733 34.77 28.67 15.23
N ASN A 734 36.07 28.43 15.00
CA ASN A 734 36.59 27.09 14.77
C ASN A 734 37.51 26.60 15.89
N ALA A 735 37.43 25.31 16.23
CA ALA A 735 38.29 24.67 17.23
C ALA A 735 39.57 24.05 16.62
N GLY A 736 39.46 23.46 15.43
CA GLY A 736 40.55 22.84 14.67
C GLY A 736 41.13 23.76 13.60
N THR A 737 41.67 23.18 12.52
CA THR A 737 42.23 23.92 11.38
C THR A 737 41.17 24.19 10.32
N SER A 738 41.09 25.44 9.88
CA SER A 738 40.14 25.91 8.87
C SER A 738 40.86 26.63 7.74
N SER A 739 40.28 26.60 6.54
CA SER A 739 40.81 27.25 5.35
C SER A 739 39.69 27.80 4.47
N ILE A 740 39.87 29.04 4.03
CA ILE A 740 39.12 29.65 2.92
C ILE A 740 40.13 29.91 1.81
N THR A 741 40.05 29.14 0.73
CA THR A 741 41.11 29.09 -0.29
C THR A 741 40.92 30.12 -1.40
N GLY A 742 39.68 30.46 -1.72
CA GLY A 742 39.30 31.46 -2.71
C GLY A 742 38.94 32.81 -2.07
N ILE A 743 38.27 33.65 -2.86
CA ILE A 743 38.05 35.06 -2.55
C ILE A 743 36.92 35.21 -1.52
N ILE A 744 37.20 35.99 -0.48
CA ILE A 744 36.22 36.63 0.38
C ILE A 744 35.93 38.04 -0.18
N SER A 745 34.67 38.33 -0.46
CA SER A 745 34.24 39.59 -1.09
C SER A 745 33.02 40.20 -0.41
N ASP A 746 32.89 41.52 -0.55
CA ASP A 746 31.72 42.26 -0.09
C ASP A 746 30.47 41.85 -0.87
N GLY A 747 29.34 41.85 -0.16
CA GLY A 747 28.03 41.95 -0.77
C GLY A 747 27.67 43.40 -1.10
N ALA A 748 26.45 43.82 -0.78
CA ALA A 748 25.98 45.19 -0.95
C ALA A 748 26.69 46.20 -0.04
N SER A 749 27.24 45.74 1.09
CA SER A 749 27.96 46.55 2.08
C SER A 749 29.27 45.91 2.46
N ALA A 750 30.18 46.71 3.02
CA ALA A 750 31.46 46.25 3.56
C ALA A 750 31.26 45.08 4.54
N LEU A 751 31.97 43.97 4.28
CA LEU A 751 31.91 42.75 5.07
C LEU A 751 32.94 42.78 6.21
N ALA A 752 32.46 42.71 7.45
CA ALA A 752 33.32 42.53 8.61
C ALA A 752 33.66 41.05 8.82
N VAL A 753 34.94 40.70 8.85
CA VAL A 753 35.42 39.33 9.07
C VAL A 753 35.85 39.17 10.52
N THR A 754 35.31 38.17 11.21
CA THR A 754 35.67 37.84 12.59
C THR A 754 36.19 36.41 12.69
N LYS A 755 37.40 36.27 13.22
CA LYS A 755 37.98 34.99 13.62
C LYS A 755 37.86 34.82 15.14
N ALA A 756 37.13 33.80 15.56
CA ALA A 756 36.91 33.39 16.94
C ALA A 756 37.25 31.89 17.12
N GLY A 757 37.13 31.39 18.35
CA GLY A 757 37.49 30.00 18.69
C GLY A 757 39.00 29.76 18.75
N ALA A 758 39.40 28.68 19.42
CA ALA A 758 40.82 28.38 19.70
C ALA A 758 41.63 27.96 18.45
N GLY A 759 40.96 27.55 17.38
CA GLY A 759 41.57 26.99 16.18
C GLY A 759 42.27 28.00 15.28
N THR A 760 42.78 27.51 14.15
CA THR A 760 43.45 28.32 13.12
C THR A 760 42.54 28.48 11.91
N LEU A 761 42.39 29.70 11.39
CA LEU A 761 41.75 29.97 10.09
C LEU A 761 42.81 30.49 9.12
N THR A 762 42.98 29.82 7.99
CA THR A 762 43.88 30.25 6.92
C THR A 762 43.09 30.97 5.83
N LEU A 763 43.51 32.17 5.47
CA LEU A 763 42.99 32.90 4.31
C LEU A 763 44.06 32.91 3.23
N SER A 764 43.80 32.21 2.12
CA SER A 764 44.79 32.09 1.02
C SER A 764 44.40 32.90 -0.22
N GLY A 765 43.12 33.27 -0.35
CA GLY A 765 42.63 34.03 -1.49
C GLY A 765 43.14 35.47 -1.53
N THR A 766 43.19 36.05 -2.74
CA THR A 766 43.29 37.51 -2.91
C THR A 766 41.92 38.11 -2.59
N ASN A 767 41.72 38.46 -1.34
CA ASN A 767 40.43 38.87 -0.82
C ASN A 767 40.13 40.32 -1.20
N THR A 768 38.86 40.65 -1.44
CA THR A 768 38.43 41.98 -1.91
C THR A 768 37.48 42.69 -0.95
N PHE A 769 37.08 42.04 0.15
CA PHE A 769 36.24 42.69 1.17
C PHE A 769 36.90 43.97 1.72
N THR A 770 36.10 44.97 2.05
CA THR A 770 36.57 46.29 2.50
C THR A 770 36.38 46.52 4.00
N GLY A 771 35.57 45.69 4.66
CA GLY A 771 35.29 45.81 6.09
C GLY A 771 36.45 45.38 6.99
N ILE A 772 36.25 45.57 8.30
CA ILE A 772 37.27 45.30 9.32
C ILE A 772 37.54 43.81 9.48
N THR A 773 38.76 43.46 9.89
CA THR A 773 39.12 42.10 10.34
C THR A 773 39.31 42.09 11.85
N THR A 774 38.54 41.28 12.57
CA THR A 774 38.68 41.09 14.02
C THR A 774 39.18 39.68 14.31
N ILE A 775 40.23 39.56 15.13
CA ILE A 775 40.74 38.29 15.62
C ILE A 775 40.54 38.27 17.14
N SER A 776 39.43 37.68 17.57
CA SER A 776 39.02 37.64 18.98
C SER A 776 39.57 36.42 19.72
N ALA A 777 39.93 35.35 19.01
CA ALA A 777 40.58 34.17 19.61
C ALA A 777 41.28 33.30 18.53
N GLY A 778 42.20 32.44 18.99
CA GLY A 778 42.93 31.52 18.15
C GLY A 778 43.87 32.22 17.16
N THR A 779 44.04 31.65 15.97
CA THR A 779 44.98 32.17 14.96
C THR A 779 44.31 32.46 13.63
N LEU A 780 44.54 33.65 13.06
CA LEU A 780 44.30 33.92 11.63
C LEU A 780 45.64 33.85 10.90
N LYS A 781 45.74 33.01 9.87
CA LYS A 781 46.96 32.74 9.11
C LYS A 781 46.87 33.33 7.70
N ILE A 782 47.87 34.12 7.32
CA ILE A 782 47.97 34.81 6.02
C ILE A 782 49.38 34.73 5.43
N SER A 783 49.50 34.88 4.11
CA SER A 783 50.78 34.91 3.39
C SER A 783 50.99 36.19 2.56
N ALA A 784 49.98 37.06 2.45
CA ALA A 784 50.06 38.33 1.75
C ALA A 784 49.09 39.38 2.35
N ASP A 785 49.36 40.67 2.13
CA ASP A 785 48.49 41.77 2.59
C ASP A 785 47.05 41.64 2.08
N ASN A 786 46.88 41.25 0.82
CA ASN A 786 45.58 41.10 0.19
C ASN A 786 44.77 39.89 0.71
N ASN A 787 45.34 39.01 1.54
CA ASN A 787 44.53 38.03 2.28
C ASN A 787 43.63 38.70 3.33
N LEU A 788 43.89 39.96 3.69
CA LEU A 788 43.06 40.75 4.62
C LEU A 788 42.09 41.70 3.91
N GLY A 789 41.78 41.44 2.64
CA GLY A 789 40.82 42.24 1.87
C GLY A 789 41.48 43.37 1.09
N THR A 790 40.68 44.33 0.63
CA THR A 790 41.16 45.53 -0.05
C THR A 790 41.78 46.50 0.97
N ALA A 791 42.97 47.04 0.68
CA ALA A 791 43.61 48.00 1.56
C ALA A 791 42.86 49.34 1.57
N PRO A 792 42.67 50.00 2.73
CA PRO A 792 42.04 51.31 2.78
C PRO A 792 42.83 52.36 1.99
N VAL A 793 42.12 53.29 1.36
CA VAL A 793 42.72 54.41 0.61
C VAL A 793 43.40 55.45 1.52
N SER A 794 43.02 55.48 2.80
CA SER A 794 43.60 56.30 3.86
C SER A 794 43.70 55.47 5.14
N ALA A 795 44.58 55.85 6.07
CA ALA A 795 44.77 55.11 7.31
C ALA A 795 43.47 55.01 8.14
N VAL A 796 43.10 53.77 8.49
CA VAL A 796 41.98 53.43 9.37
C VAL A 796 42.51 52.68 10.58
N ALA A 797 42.51 53.31 11.76
CA ALA A 797 43.13 52.77 12.98
C ALA A 797 42.62 51.38 13.40
N THR A 798 41.37 51.05 13.04
CA THR A 798 40.64 49.86 13.45
C THR A 798 40.47 48.83 12.33
N GLN A 799 41.20 48.95 11.22
CA GLN A 799 41.03 48.03 10.08
C GLN A 799 41.29 46.57 10.46
N ILE A 800 42.27 46.35 11.34
CA ILE A 800 42.56 45.07 11.97
C ILE A 800 42.40 45.26 13.48
N THR A 801 41.64 44.40 14.13
CA THR A 801 41.50 44.37 15.59
C THR A 801 42.02 43.04 16.12
N LEU A 802 43.02 43.07 17.01
CA LEU A 802 43.52 41.91 17.75
C LEU A 802 43.01 42.01 19.18
N ASN A 803 42.10 41.11 19.58
CA ASN A 803 41.47 41.15 20.89
C ASN A 803 41.39 39.75 21.50
N GLY A 804 42.54 39.16 21.82
CA GLY A 804 42.70 37.80 22.34
C GLY A 804 43.24 36.79 21.32
N GLY A 805 43.38 37.19 20.04
CA GLY A 805 43.85 36.34 18.96
C GLY A 805 45.26 36.66 18.44
N THR A 806 45.72 35.78 17.53
CA THR A 806 47.03 35.86 16.86
C THR A 806 46.86 36.09 15.36
N LEU A 807 47.53 37.10 14.81
CA LEU A 807 47.78 37.21 13.38
C LEU A 807 49.09 36.50 13.05
N ASN A 808 49.03 35.39 12.30
CA ASN A 808 50.21 34.64 11.86
C ASN A 808 50.53 34.92 10.38
N THR A 809 51.76 35.36 10.10
CA THR A 809 52.27 35.57 8.74
C THR A 809 53.27 34.50 8.35
N THR A 810 53.05 33.87 7.19
CA THR A 810 53.86 32.72 6.72
C THR A 810 54.75 33.00 5.53
N ALA A 811 54.81 34.24 5.08
CA ALA A 811 55.71 34.69 4.03
C ALA A 811 56.17 36.11 4.33
N SER A 812 57.25 36.54 3.68
CA SER A 812 57.74 37.90 3.81
C SER A 812 56.93 38.85 2.93
N PHE A 813 56.31 39.87 3.52
CA PHE A 813 55.59 40.91 2.80
C PHE A 813 55.50 42.20 3.61
N THR A 814 55.09 43.28 2.95
CA THR A 814 54.75 44.55 3.60
C THR A 814 53.24 44.61 3.80
N LEU A 815 52.79 44.75 5.05
CA LEU A 815 51.41 45.05 5.38
C LEU A 815 51.16 46.53 5.11
N ASN A 816 50.09 46.85 4.38
CA ASN A 816 49.79 48.22 3.96
C ASN A 816 49.63 49.13 5.18
N SER A 817 50.34 50.28 5.18
CA SER A 817 50.36 51.22 6.30
C SER A 817 49.01 51.84 6.63
N ASN A 818 48.05 51.79 5.71
CA ASN A 818 46.69 52.28 5.95
C ASN A 818 45.83 51.29 6.76
N ARG A 819 46.27 50.05 6.93
CA ARG A 819 45.59 49.05 7.77
C ARG A 819 46.01 49.20 9.22
N GLY A 820 45.44 50.19 9.91
CA GLY A 820 45.68 50.35 11.35
C GLY A 820 45.33 49.09 12.13
N ILE A 821 46.17 48.76 13.11
CA ILE A 821 45.98 47.62 14.02
C ILE A 821 45.56 48.16 15.38
N THR A 822 44.41 47.73 15.89
CA THR A 822 43.95 48.02 17.24
C THR A 822 44.16 46.81 18.15
N LEU A 823 44.82 47.01 19.29
CA LEU A 823 44.98 46.04 20.38
C LEU A 823 43.84 46.22 21.38
N GLY A 824 42.93 45.26 21.40
CA GLY A 824 41.77 45.26 22.30
C GLY A 824 42.13 44.94 23.75
N ALA A 825 41.14 44.97 24.63
CA ALA A 825 41.30 44.73 26.06
C ALA A 825 41.89 43.33 26.37
N SER A 826 41.68 42.35 25.50
CA SER A 826 42.23 40.99 25.62
C SER A 826 43.60 40.82 24.96
N HIS A 827 44.28 41.93 24.62
CA HIS A 827 45.63 41.97 24.03
C HIS A 827 45.68 41.40 22.61
N GLY A 828 46.84 41.49 21.95
CA GLY A 828 47.01 40.98 20.59
C GLY A 828 48.38 40.33 20.38
N THR A 829 48.42 39.31 19.52
CA THR A 829 49.67 38.64 19.15
C THR A 829 49.91 38.76 17.64
N ILE A 830 51.15 39.07 17.26
CA ILE A 830 51.65 38.94 15.89
C ILE A 830 52.70 37.83 15.89
N ASN A 831 52.45 36.78 15.12
CA ASN A 831 53.37 35.68 14.91
C ASN A 831 53.98 35.77 13.51
N THR A 832 55.31 35.69 13.42
CA THR A 832 56.01 35.61 12.12
C THR A 832 56.74 34.27 12.04
N ASP A 833 56.39 33.44 11.07
CA ASP A 833 57.00 32.11 10.91
C ASP A 833 58.51 32.21 10.60
N SER A 834 59.23 31.11 10.77
CA SER A 834 60.68 31.04 10.56
C SER A 834 61.09 31.56 9.19
N SER A 835 62.17 32.36 9.15
CA SER A 835 62.72 32.92 7.90
C SER A 835 61.77 33.87 7.15
N THR A 836 60.72 34.36 7.80
CA THR A 836 59.80 35.36 7.25
C THR A 836 59.99 36.72 7.92
N THR A 837 59.73 37.79 7.17
CA THR A 837 59.72 39.16 7.68
C THR A 837 58.39 39.85 7.36
N LEU A 838 57.65 40.23 8.40
CA LEU A 838 56.50 41.13 8.25
C LEU A 838 56.98 42.58 8.42
N THR A 839 56.90 43.38 7.35
CA THR A 839 57.19 44.83 7.41
C THR A 839 55.90 45.61 7.59
N TYR A 840 55.83 46.48 8.59
CA TYR A 840 54.64 47.31 8.85
C TYR A 840 55.02 48.74 9.24
N GLY A 841 54.59 49.70 8.43
CA GLY A 841 54.80 51.14 8.64
C GLY A 841 53.55 51.90 9.10
N GLY A 842 52.44 51.20 9.34
CA GLY A 842 51.19 51.80 9.81
C GLY A 842 51.14 51.96 11.33
N ILE A 843 50.00 52.44 11.83
CA ILE A 843 49.75 52.65 13.26
C ILE A 843 49.30 51.35 13.95
N ILE A 844 49.87 51.04 15.11
CA ILE A 844 49.31 50.13 16.11
C ILE A 844 48.79 50.99 17.28
N ALA A 845 47.53 50.83 17.67
CA ALA A 845 46.84 51.62 18.69
C ALA A 845 46.10 50.72 19.70
N GLY A 846 45.48 51.31 20.72
CA GLY A 846 44.64 50.62 21.70
C GLY A 846 45.30 50.43 23.08
N SER A 847 44.56 49.85 24.02
CA SER A 847 45.04 49.68 25.40
C SER A 847 45.69 48.32 25.67
N GLY A 848 45.54 47.35 24.76
CA GLY A 848 46.07 46.00 24.92
C GLY A 848 47.59 45.89 24.76
N ASN A 849 48.15 44.80 25.28
CA ASN A 849 49.57 44.45 25.10
C ASN A 849 49.82 43.91 23.69
N LEU A 850 51.00 44.18 23.14
CA LEU A 850 51.50 43.56 21.91
C LEU A 850 52.42 42.40 22.26
N THR A 851 52.08 41.19 21.83
CA THR A 851 53.00 40.04 21.87
C THR A 851 53.54 39.74 20.48
N LYS A 852 54.86 39.69 20.34
CA LYS A 852 55.54 39.11 19.17
C LYS A 852 55.96 37.68 19.48
N SER A 853 55.55 36.77 18.60
CA SER A 853 55.94 35.36 18.63
C SER A 853 56.47 34.89 17.27
N GLY A 854 56.94 33.65 17.22
CA GLY A 854 57.54 33.03 16.04
C GLY A 854 58.97 33.51 15.80
N SER A 855 59.78 32.67 15.16
CA SER A 855 61.22 32.92 14.97
C SER A 855 61.56 33.93 13.87
N GLY A 856 60.58 34.37 13.08
CA GLY A 856 60.76 35.41 12.07
C GLY A 856 60.91 36.83 12.64
N THR A 857 60.97 37.80 11.73
CA THR A 857 61.17 39.23 12.03
C THR A 857 59.90 40.04 11.85
N LEU A 858 59.55 40.88 12.83
CA LEU A 858 58.55 41.94 12.70
C LEU A 858 59.25 43.29 12.61
N THR A 859 59.18 43.97 11.47
CA THR A 859 59.77 45.29 11.26
C THR A 859 58.72 46.39 11.43
N LEU A 860 58.92 47.28 12.41
CA LEU A 860 58.02 48.38 12.76
C LEU A 860 58.68 49.74 12.47
N SER A 861 58.13 50.49 11.51
CA SER A 861 58.64 51.82 11.13
C SER A 861 57.64 52.96 11.39
N GLY A 862 56.39 52.64 11.74
CA GLY A 862 55.33 53.60 12.04
C GLY A 862 55.40 54.19 13.45
N THR A 863 54.62 55.25 13.68
CA THR A 863 54.38 55.82 15.01
C THR A 863 53.24 55.09 15.68
N ASN A 864 53.56 54.22 16.65
CA ASN A 864 52.57 53.43 17.38
C ASN A 864 52.11 54.17 18.65
N THR A 865 50.83 54.02 18.98
CA THR A 865 50.16 54.79 20.05
C THR A 865 49.46 53.89 21.07
N TYR A 866 49.61 52.56 20.97
CA TYR A 866 49.08 51.67 22.00
C TYR A 866 49.75 51.94 23.35
N THR A 867 49.01 51.69 24.44
CA THR A 867 49.47 51.99 25.81
C THR A 867 49.82 50.76 26.64
N GLY A 868 49.58 49.55 26.10
CA GLY A 868 49.97 48.29 26.74
C GLY A 868 51.47 47.99 26.58
N THR A 869 51.94 46.93 27.24
CA THR A 869 53.35 46.51 27.15
C THR A 869 53.65 45.78 25.83
N THR A 870 54.94 45.70 25.49
CA THR A 870 55.41 44.90 24.35
C THR A 870 56.18 43.68 24.88
N ALA A 871 55.82 42.47 24.43
CA ALA A 871 56.50 41.23 24.80
C ALA A 871 57.07 40.52 23.56
N LEU A 872 58.38 40.29 23.52
CA LEU A 872 59.05 39.46 22.52
C LEU A 872 59.33 38.10 23.12
N THR A 873 58.55 37.10 22.70
CA THR A 873 58.72 35.73 23.17
C THR A 873 59.80 34.99 22.38
N THR A 874 59.89 35.22 21.07
CA THR A 874 60.84 34.60 20.12
C THR A 874 61.07 35.50 18.89
N GLY A 875 62.13 35.23 18.13
CA GLY A 875 62.43 35.92 16.88
C GLY A 875 62.96 37.34 17.08
N THR A 876 62.72 38.22 16.10
CA THR A 876 63.22 39.60 16.12
C THR A 876 62.08 40.62 15.97
N ILE A 877 62.09 41.71 16.75
CA ILE A 877 61.46 42.97 16.34
C ILE A 877 62.55 43.91 15.84
N ALA A 878 62.40 44.46 14.65
CA ALA A 878 63.28 45.49 14.09
C ALA A 878 62.55 46.83 14.08
N ILE A 879 63.14 47.87 14.69
CA ILE A 879 62.53 49.21 14.76
C ILE A 879 63.38 50.26 14.04
N SER A 880 62.68 51.21 13.42
CA SER A 880 63.25 52.40 12.79
C SER A 880 62.49 53.69 13.15
N ASN A 881 61.65 53.65 14.20
CA ASN A 881 60.98 54.82 14.78
C ASN A 881 61.00 54.74 16.32
N GLY A 882 61.23 55.86 17.02
CA GLY A 882 61.29 55.92 18.49
C GLY A 882 59.98 55.61 19.21
N SER A 883 58.86 55.74 18.50
CA SER A 883 57.53 55.34 19.00
C SER A 883 57.06 54.00 18.43
N ALA A 884 57.96 53.18 17.87
CA ALA A 884 57.59 51.90 17.26
C ALA A 884 57.12 50.84 18.28
N LEU A 885 57.44 50.98 19.57
CA LEU A 885 57.08 50.01 20.62
C LEU A 885 55.97 50.48 21.57
N GLY A 886 55.21 51.51 21.18
CA GLY A 886 54.07 52.06 21.95
C GLY A 886 54.21 53.56 22.26
N GLY A 887 53.14 54.17 22.78
CA GLY A 887 53.12 55.60 23.16
C GLY A 887 53.98 55.91 24.40
N SER A 888 54.33 57.16 24.65
CA SER A 888 55.18 57.53 25.80
C SER A 888 54.35 57.84 27.05
N THR A 889 54.03 56.82 27.85
CA THR A 889 53.64 56.97 29.27
C THR A 889 54.59 56.15 30.13
N SER A 890 54.91 56.63 31.34
CA SER A 890 56.01 56.15 32.21
C SER A 890 55.85 54.73 32.79
N LEU A 891 54.98 53.88 32.22
CA LEU A 891 54.65 52.53 32.69
C LEU A 891 54.74 51.44 31.60
N GLN A 892 55.21 51.77 30.38
CA GLN A 892 55.31 50.80 29.28
C GLN A 892 56.68 50.11 29.26
N GLY A 893 56.69 48.80 29.55
CA GLY A 893 57.87 47.95 29.45
C GLY A 893 57.90 47.17 28.14
N THR A 894 59.10 47.00 27.58
CA THR A 894 59.38 45.98 26.56
C THR A 894 60.10 44.82 27.22
N THR A 895 59.49 43.63 27.21
CA THR A 895 60.12 42.40 27.72
C THR A 895 60.69 41.60 26.56
N ILE A 896 61.98 41.29 26.61
CA ILE A 896 62.67 40.46 25.62
C ILE A 896 63.09 39.16 26.31
N THR A 897 62.47 38.05 25.92
CA THR A 897 62.83 36.73 26.44
C THR A 897 64.19 36.28 25.88
N SER A 898 64.95 35.50 26.65
CA SER A 898 66.22 34.92 26.19
C SER A 898 66.06 34.22 24.83
N GLY A 899 66.90 34.58 23.86
CA GLY A 899 66.84 34.07 22.49
C GLY A 899 65.98 34.88 21.51
N ALA A 900 65.23 35.88 21.99
CA ALA A 900 64.64 36.92 21.14
C ALA A 900 65.59 38.13 20.99
N ALA A 901 65.40 38.93 19.95
CA ALA A 901 66.21 40.11 19.68
C ALA A 901 65.37 41.36 19.37
N LEU A 902 65.79 42.50 19.93
CA LEU A 902 65.37 43.81 19.47
C LEU A 902 66.49 44.40 18.60
N SER A 903 66.20 44.64 17.33
CA SER A 903 67.10 45.29 16.39
C SER A 903 66.70 46.76 16.24
N ILE A 904 67.65 47.66 16.47
CA ILE A 904 67.42 49.12 16.42
C ILE A 904 68.24 49.69 15.26
N SER A 905 67.59 50.52 14.45
CA SER A 905 68.21 51.25 13.35
C SER A 905 67.84 52.73 13.41
N GLY A 906 68.55 53.60 12.67
CA GLY A 906 68.16 55.01 12.52
C GLY A 906 68.55 55.96 13.66
N GLY A 907 69.45 55.57 14.58
CA GLY A 907 69.98 56.47 15.63
C GLY A 907 68.97 56.81 16.74
N ILE A 908 68.08 55.87 17.05
CA ILE A 908 66.90 56.07 17.89
C ILE A 908 67.20 55.76 19.35
N THR A 909 66.64 56.57 20.26
CA THR A 909 66.61 56.27 21.69
C THR A 909 65.37 55.44 22.01
N VAL A 910 65.57 54.28 22.62
CA VAL A 910 64.52 53.32 23.01
C VAL A 910 64.39 53.30 24.52
#